data_AF-A0A0B6ZNK0-F1
#
_entry.id   AF-A0A0B6ZNK0-F1
#
_cell.length_a   1.000
_cell.length_b   1.000
_cell.length_c   1.000
_cell.angle_alpha   90.00
_cell.angle_beta   90.00
_cell.angle_gamma   90.00
#
_symmetry.space_group_name_H-M   'P 1'
#
loop_
_entity.id
_entity.type
_entity.pdbx_description
1 polymer ?
#
loop_
_entity_poly.entity_id
_entity_poly.type
_entity_poly.pdbx_seq_one_letter_code
_entity_poly.pdbx_strand_id
1 'polypeptide(L)'
;HFNKKTADEYVTEAYKKVCKIHRTLPEGGILVFVTGQQEVHTLARKLRKLFPYVPGQATQEPVKKESRRERKRKAKEQIESTSEMDILPKVDLNSYSVLPQDDEEAEKETDDLMENNSDAELGDEDDDEDELENEARIKMGEDKPDSSIPLYVLPLYSLLSSEKQAQVFEPPPEGCRLCIVATNVAETSLTIPNIRYVVDTGKTKTKFYDKVTGVSTFRVTWVSQASADQRAGRAGRMGPGHCYRLYSSAVFSDFAKFSPPEITRRPVDDLVLQMKSMRIDKVANFPFPTPPDAEQIKAAENLLLSLGALRKVGSASNRFKDLNKAKSPVISELGINMASFPVSPRYAKMLILARTYNVLPYVVALVAALSVDEIFVDSIHPSELDENKDKLKIFRDKLSIFRSKLVGNFLLLGDMMVLLTAVGACEAEGCSPDFCNQLGVRFKAVREIRKLRLQLTNAANVVFQDCSLVVDPKLPPPTEEQTVALRKVVLGGLADHVARCNPAPPPGTDKADAKKLKGSFQCMQLEELVYIHPESSLYKNRDVEFVVYQSMVETSRLYMRGVCGIEPHWFPELAPSYCILSKPLEDPPPRFDQISGKVMCHRSGSFGRCNWEFPATEMEYPESVDCFRWFAKFLLEGDIFPALKQFKSSLVLSASTMVKSWAKLQPKTESMLKCLLNKGTCTRDSLKEQWKTEPNFLQKEYLEWVKESEQPTVIELWPPLHRQL
;
A
#
# COMPACT_ATOMS: atom_id res chain seq x y z
N HIS A 1 7.03 -27.68 26.88
CA HIS A 1 8.15 -27.23 27.74
C HIS A 1 8.16 -25.72 27.76
N PHE A 2 8.09 -25.09 28.94
CA PHE A 2 8.22 -23.63 29.09
C PHE A 2 9.61 -23.30 29.62
N ASN A 3 10.20 -22.20 29.15
CA ASN A 3 11.42 -21.67 29.75
C ASN A 3 11.11 -21.01 31.11
N LYS A 4 12.04 -21.08 32.07
CA LYS A 4 11.88 -20.41 33.38
C LYS A 4 11.90 -18.88 33.25
N LYS A 5 12.75 -18.35 32.38
CA LYS A 5 12.89 -16.92 32.08
C LYS A 5 12.46 -16.65 30.65
N THR A 6 11.74 -15.55 30.45
CA THR A 6 11.40 -15.00 29.13
C THR A 6 12.45 -13.95 28.79
N ALA A 7 13.22 -14.17 27.72
CA ALA A 7 14.24 -13.21 27.28
C ALA A 7 13.65 -12.24 26.25
N ASP A 8 14.14 -10.99 26.27
CA ASP A 8 13.75 -9.97 25.29
C ASP A 8 14.30 -10.29 23.89
N GLU A 9 15.56 -10.74 23.81
CA GLU A 9 16.17 -11.25 22.58
C GLU A 9 15.77 -12.70 22.25
N TYR A 10 14.55 -12.88 21.78
CA TYR A 10 14.01 -14.21 21.47
C TYR A 10 14.74 -14.94 20.33
N VAL A 11 15.39 -14.23 19.38
CA VAL A 11 16.14 -14.85 18.28
C VAL A 11 17.43 -15.51 18.81
N THR A 12 18.13 -14.84 19.73
CA THR A 12 19.34 -15.36 20.37
C THR A 12 19.02 -16.59 21.24
N GLU A 13 17.92 -16.56 21.98
CA GLU A 13 17.48 -17.72 22.75
C GLU A 13 16.98 -18.88 21.86
N ALA A 14 16.34 -18.58 20.72
CA ALA A 14 15.98 -19.59 19.74
C ALA A 14 17.22 -20.31 19.21
N TYR A 15 18.28 -19.56 18.86
CA TYR A 15 19.57 -20.13 18.45
C TYR A 15 20.14 -21.09 19.51
N LYS A 16 20.29 -20.63 20.75
CA LYS A 16 20.81 -21.47 21.85
C LYS A 16 19.96 -22.73 22.05
N LYS A 17 18.63 -22.61 21.95
CA LYS A 17 17.72 -23.74 22.14
C LYS A 17 17.86 -24.76 21.00
N VAL A 18 17.96 -24.31 19.76
CA VAL A 18 18.20 -25.17 18.59
C VAL A 18 19.52 -25.92 18.76
N CYS A 19 20.61 -25.24 19.14
CA CYS A 19 21.89 -25.88 19.38
C CYS A 19 21.82 -26.94 20.48
N LYS A 20 21.08 -26.67 21.58
CA LYS A 20 20.87 -27.64 22.65
C LYS A 20 20.08 -28.86 22.18
N ILE A 21 18.96 -28.65 21.47
CA ILE A 21 18.15 -29.73 20.89
C ILE A 21 18.99 -30.58 19.93
N HIS A 22 19.80 -29.93 19.10
CA HIS A 22 20.65 -30.60 18.12
C HIS A 22 21.71 -31.47 18.77
N ARG A 23 22.38 -30.98 19.82
CA ARG A 23 23.45 -31.68 20.53
C ARG A 23 22.97 -32.80 21.45
N THR A 24 21.81 -32.66 22.11
CA THR A 24 21.46 -33.54 23.22
C THR A 24 20.24 -34.43 22.98
N LEU A 25 19.39 -34.11 21.99
CA LEU A 25 18.13 -34.84 21.79
C LEU A 25 18.19 -35.77 20.57
N PRO A 26 17.43 -36.88 20.58
CA PRO A 26 17.38 -37.84 19.47
C PRO A 26 17.01 -37.21 18.13
N GLU A 27 17.27 -37.93 17.06
CA GLU A 27 16.95 -37.49 15.70
C GLU A 27 15.47 -37.14 15.51
N GLY A 28 15.26 -36.17 14.62
CA GLY A 28 13.96 -35.63 14.26
C GLY A 28 14.06 -34.17 13.82
N GLY A 29 13.23 -33.77 12.87
CA GLY A 29 13.23 -32.43 12.31
C GLY A 29 12.95 -31.36 13.37
N ILE A 30 13.65 -30.23 13.26
CA ILE A 30 13.49 -29.05 14.11
C ILE A 30 12.74 -27.98 13.31
N LEU A 31 11.69 -27.41 13.87
CA LEU A 31 10.95 -26.28 13.32
C LEU A 31 11.03 -25.10 14.29
N VAL A 32 11.49 -23.95 13.81
CA VAL A 32 11.68 -22.75 14.63
C VAL A 32 10.77 -21.64 14.11
N PHE A 33 9.95 -21.06 14.98
CA PHE A 33 9.10 -19.92 14.63
C PHE A 33 9.77 -18.60 14.97
N VAL A 34 9.94 -17.74 13.98
CA VAL A 34 10.40 -16.34 14.12
C VAL A 34 9.43 -15.39 13.43
N THR A 35 9.59 -14.08 13.59
CA THR A 35 8.55 -13.10 13.23
C THR A 35 8.65 -12.61 11.79
N GLY A 36 9.84 -12.54 11.21
CA GLY A 36 10.06 -11.94 9.90
C GLY A 36 11.21 -12.55 9.11
N GLN A 37 11.28 -12.21 7.83
CA GLN A 37 12.29 -12.72 6.88
C GLN A 37 13.73 -12.42 7.33
N GLN A 38 13.98 -11.22 7.88
CA GLN A 38 15.30 -10.82 8.36
C GLN A 38 15.80 -11.79 9.45
N GLU A 39 14.95 -12.11 10.42
CA GLU A 39 15.25 -13.03 11.51
C GLU A 39 15.45 -14.45 11.00
N VAL A 40 14.62 -14.90 10.04
CA VAL A 40 14.76 -16.21 9.39
C VAL A 40 16.16 -16.38 8.82
N HIS A 41 16.61 -15.42 8.00
CA HIS A 41 17.92 -15.50 7.34
C HIS A 41 19.08 -15.35 8.31
N THR A 42 18.98 -14.45 9.30
CA THR A 42 20.02 -14.27 10.31
C THR A 42 20.21 -15.53 11.14
N LEU A 43 19.12 -16.15 11.60
CA LEU A 43 19.19 -17.39 12.37
C LEU A 43 19.68 -18.56 11.48
N ALA A 44 19.20 -18.67 10.25
CA ALA A 44 19.64 -19.70 9.31
C ALA A 44 21.15 -19.60 9.01
N ARG A 45 21.68 -18.39 8.81
CA ARG A 45 23.13 -18.17 8.61
C ARG A 45 23.94 -18.56 9.83
N LYS A 46 23.53 -18.15 11.03
CA LYS A 46 24.23 -18.50 12.28
C LYS A 46 24.30 -20.02 12.46
N LEU A 47 23.19 -20.72 12.22
CA LEU A 47 23.12 -22.18 12.31
C LEU A 47 23.98 -22.89 11.26
N ARG A 48 23.99 -22.42 10.01
CA ARG A 48 24.84 -22.97 8.94
C ARG A 48 26.33 -22.76 9.20
N LYS A 49 26.71 -21.64 9.82
CA LYS A 49 28.10 -21.37 10.21
C LYS A 49 28.57 -22.31 11.33
N LEU A 50 27.72 -22.56 12.33
CA LEU A 50 28.05 -23.42 13.46
C LEU A 50 28.08 -24.91 13.09
N PHE A 51 27.14 -25.34 12.23
CA PHE A 51 26.99 -26.73 11.78
C PHE A 51 27.06 -26.81 10.24
N PRO A 52 28.26 -26.69 9.66
CA PRO A 52 28.41 -26.67 8.21
C PRO A 52 28.01 -28.01 7.58
N TYR A 53 27.22 -27.92 6.51
CA TYR A 53 26.92 -29.05 5.62
C TYR A 53 27.78 -28.92 4.36
N VAL A 54 28.62 -29.93 4.08
CA VAL A 54 29.40 -30.03 2.84
C VAL A 54 28.81 -31.18 2.00
N PRO A 55 28.22 -30.90 0.83
CA PRO A 55 27.72 -31.93 -0.07
C PRO A 55 28.87 -32.88 -0.46
N GLY A 56 28.71 -34.19 -0.20
CA GLY A 56 29.66 -35.23 -0.62
C GLY A 56 30.61 -35.80 0.46
N GLN A 57 30.50 -35.39 1.72
CA GLN A 57 31.30 -35.97 2.83
C GLN A 57 30.59 -37.09 3.63
N ALA A 58 29.39 -37.52 3.21
CA ALA A 58 28.59 -38.54 3.89
C ALA A 58 29.10 -39.98 3.66
N THR A 59 30.39 -40.25 3.85
CA THR A 59 30.94 -41.60 4.03
C THR A 59 32.26 -41.53 4.79
N GLN A 60 32.25 -41.07 6.05
CA GLN A 60 33.29 -41.47 7.01
C GLN A 60 32.62 -41.72 8.36
N GLU A 61 32.59 -42.99 8.77
CA GLU A 61 32.30 -43.37 10.15
C GLU A 61 33.17 -42.56 11.12
N PRO A 62 32.69 -42.26 12.35
CA PRO A 62 33.48 -41.51 13.31
C PRO A 62 34.70 -42.35 13.71
N VAL A 63 35.87 -41.97 13.20
CA VAL A 63 37.16 -42.50 13.64
C VAL A 63 37.30 -42.15 15.13
N LYS A 64 37.10 -43.15 16.00
CA LYS A 64 37.49 -43.09 17.40
C LYS A 64 38.97 -42.73 17.46
N LYS A 65 39.30 -41.48 17.81
CA LYS A 65 40.66 -41.09 18.22
C LYS A 65 40.94 -41.72 19.58
N GLU A 66 41.40 -42.96 19.54
CA GLU A 66 41.93 -43.68 20.70
C GLU A 66 43.14 -42.90 21.24
N SER A 67 43.12 -42.57 22.53
CA SER A 67 44.17 -41.76 23.14
C SER A 67 45.45 -42.59 23.30
N ARG A 68 46.62 -41.96 23.16
CA ARG A 68 47.95 -42.60 23.35
C ARG A 68 48.13 -43.20 24.76
N ARG A 69 47.23 -42.90 25.71
CA ARG A 69 47.16 -43.49 27.05
C ARG A 69 46.46 -44.87 27.07
N GLU A 70 45.51 -45.14 26.18
CA GLU A 70 44.83 -46.45 26.08
C GLU A 70 45.74 -47.52 25.47
N ARG A 71 46.58 -47.17 24.49
CA ARG A 71 47.57 -48.10 23.91
C ARG A 71 48.60 -48.62 24.91
N LYS A 72 48.94 -47.83 25.94
CA LYS A 72 49.88 -48.26 27.00
C LYS A 72 49.21 -49.11 28.08
N ARG A 73 47.89 -49.03 28.22
CA ARG A 73 47.11 -49.84 29.18
C ARG A 73 46.82 -51.23 28.62
N LYS A 74 46.41 -51.31 27.35
CA LYS A 74 46.13 -52.57 26.64
C LYS A 74 47.38 -53.45 26.41
N ALA A 75 48.58 -52.85 26.33
CA ALA A 75 49.83 -53.59 26.25
C ALA A 75 50.28 -54.21 27.59
N LYS A 76 49.68 -53.80 28.72
CA LYS A 76 50.00 -54.32 30.07
C LYS A 76 48.97 -55.34 30.58
N GLU A 77 47.80 -55.40 29.97
CA GLU A 77 46.71 -56.34 30.31
C GLU A 77 46.71 -57.63 29.45
N GLN A 78 47.63 -57.77 28.50
CA GLN A 78 47.75 -58.95 27.63
C GLN A 78 48.68 -60.06 28.16
N ILE A 79 49.11 -60.01 29.43
CA ILE A 79 49.97 -61.04 30.04
C ILE A 79 49.23 -61.95 31.04
N GLU A 80 47.98 -61.65 31.42
CA GLU A 80 47.22 -62.52 32.32
C GLU A 80 45.82 -62.82 31.77
N SER A 81 45.73 -63.86 30.95
CA SER A 81 44.47 -64.56 30.70
C SER A 81 44.51 -65.89 31.44
N THR A 82 43.63 -66.10 32.43
CA THR A 82 42.96 -67.38 32.63
C THR A 82 41.82 -67.27 33.66
N SER A 83 40.73 -67.97 33.33
CA SER A 83 39.59 -68.42 34.15
C SER A 83 38.41 -67.49 34.45
N GLU A 84 37.27 -67.87 33.83
CA GLU A 84 35.93 -68.08 34.42
C GLU A 84 34.73 -67.23 33.97
N MET A 85 33.56 -67.88 34.11
CA MET A 85 32.35 -67.90 33.27
C MET A 85 31.32 -66.76 33.46
N ASP A 86 30.41 -66.70 32.48
CA ASP A 86 29.20 -65.86 32.34
C ASP A 86 28.33 -65.67 33.59
N ILE A 87 28.02 -64.41 33.94
CA ILE A 87 26.81 -64.00 34.68
C ILE A 87 26.32 -62.62 34.18
N LEU A 88 25.06 -62.52 33.76
CA LEU A 88 24.35 -61.27 33.39
C LEU A 88 24.18 -60.33 34.61
N PRO A 89 24.45 -59.01 34.51
CA PRO A 89 24.17 -58.08 35.60
C PRO A 89 22.70 -57.67 35.64
N LYS A 90 22.07 -57.85 36.80
CA LYS A 90 20.73 -57.33 37.16
C LYS A 90 20.78 -55.80 37.25
N VAL A 91 19.82 -55.14 36.61
CA VAL A 91 19.55 -53.71 36.77
C VAL A 91 18.78 -53.50 38.08
N ASP A 92 19.37 -52.76 39.01
CA ASP A 92 18.74 -52.31 40.25
C ASP A 92 18.19 -50.88 40.06
N LEU A 93 16.96 -50.66 40.52
CA LEU A 93 16.06 -49.58 40.07
C LEU A 93 15.87 -48.50 41.14
N ASN A 94 16.91 -48.20 41.94
CA ASN A 94 16.83 -47.32 43.12
C ASN A 94 17.92 -46.22 43.23
N SER A 95 18.54 -45.75 42.14
CA SER A 95 19.39 -44.54 42.21
C SER A 95 18.63 -43.29 41.73
N TYR A 96 17.58 -42.94 42.47
CA TYR A 96 16.97 -41.61 42.41
C TYR A 96 17.00 -41.03 43.83
N SER A 97 17.92 -40.09 44.08
CA SER A 97 17.89 -39.26 45.29
C SER A 97 17.92 -37.80 44.86
N VAL A 98 16.72 -37.21 44.88
CA VAL A 98 16.49 -35.77 44.91
C VAL A 98 16.90 -35.28 46.30
N LEU A 99 17.74 -34.25 46.40
CA LEU A 99 17.67 -33.17 47.39
C LEU A 99 18.62 -32.02 46.99
N PRO A 100 18.30 -30.75 47.32
CA PRO A 100 18.98 -29.55 46.86
C PRO A 100 20.08 -29.09 47.84
N GLN A 101 21.13 -28.45 47.33
CA GLN A 101 22.09 -27.70 48.14
C GLN A 101 22.12 -26.25 47.66
N ASP A 102 21.64 -25.38 48.55
CA ASP A 102 22.08 -23.99 48.68
C ASP A 102 23.53 -23.99 49.19
N ASP A 103 24.33 -22.99 48.80
CA ASP A 103 25.31 -22.34 49.66
C ASP A 103 25.85 -21.06 48.98
N GLU A 104 26.02 -20.06 49.83
CA GLU A 104 26.20 -18.62 49.59
C GLU A 104 27.66 -18.18 49.32
N GLU A 105 27.80 -16.88 49.05
CA GLU A 105 28.95 -15.99 49.27
C GLU A 105 30.16 -15.99 48.30
N ALA A 106 30.40 -14.84 47.63
CA ALA A 106 31.30 -13.79 48.15
C ALA A 106 31.56 -12.69 47.09
N GLU A 107 31.30 -11.44 47.49
CA GLU A 107 31.57 -10.19 46.78
C GLU A 107 33.06 -9.82 46.80
N LYS A 108 33.53 -9.11 45.75
CA LYS A 108 34.63 -8.13 45.83
C LYS A 108 34.40 -6.99 44.84
N GLU A 109 34.09 -5.82 45.40
CA GLU A 109 34.17 -4.50 44.77
C GLU A 109 35.63 -4.03 44.64
N THR A 110 35.90 -3.25 43.59
CA THR A 110 36.92 -2.17 43.59
C THR A 110 36.46 -1.06 42.62
N ASP A 111 35.97 0.05 43.18
CA ASP A 111 36.06 1.43 42.67
C ASP A 111 37.55 1.86 42.66
N ASP A 112 38.09 2.86 41.95
CA ASP A 112 37.62 4.12 41.37
C ASP A 112 38.69 4.64 40.37
N LEU A 113 38.33 5.53 39.45
CA LEU A 113 38.95 6.85 39.21
C LEU A 113 38.57 7.45 37.83
N MET A 114 38.03 8.67 37.91
CA MET A 114 37.75 9.61 36.82
C MET A 114 39.00 10.39 36.41
N GLU A 115 39.11 10.80 35.13
CA GLU A 115 39.33 12.22 34.75
C GLU A 115 39.27 12.48 33.23
N ASN A 116 38.81 13.69 32.92
CA ASN A 116 38.50 14.27 31.61
C ASN A 116 39.73 14.55 30.72
N ASN A 117 39.54 14.55 29.39
CA ASN A 117 39.93 15.72 28.60
C ASN A 117 39.24 15.79 27.23
N SER A 118 38.81 17.01 26.92
CA SER A 118 38.26 17.54 25.68
C SER A 118 39.31 17.67 24.57
N ASP A 119 38.94 17.43 23.31
CA ASP A 119 38.84 18.48 22.27
C ASP A 119 38.45 17.89 20.90
N ALA A 120 37.77 18.74 20.13
CA ALA A 120 37.11 18.47 18.86
C ALA A 120 38.08 18.42 17.66
N GLU A 121 37.71 17.69 16.60
CA GLU A 121 37.79 18.18 15.21
C GLU A 121 37.04 17.27 14.21
N LEU A 122 36.55 17.91 13.15
CA LEU A 122 35.54 17.48 12.17
C LEU A 122 36.10 16.57 11.07
N GLY A 123 35.28 15.61 10.59
CA GLY A 123 35.49 14.91 9.31
C GLY A 123 34.41 13.89 8.95
N ASP A 124 33.61 14.22 7.92
CA ASP A 124 32.76 13.38 7.04
C ASP A 124 31.93 12.21 7.62
N GLU A 125 30.61 12.44 7.74
CA GLU A 125 29.56 11.44 8.01
C GLU A 125 29.18 10.66 6.73
N ASP A 126 29.93 9.60 6.44
CA ASP A 126 29.53 8.47 5.57
C ASP A 126 30.11 7.18 6.19
N ASP A 127 29.62 6.72 7.36
CA ASP A 127 29.97 5.39 7.91
C ASP A 127 29.03 4.87 9.05
N ASP A 128 27.74 5.25 9.05
CA ASP A 128 26.77 4.79 10.07
C ASP A 128 26.26 3.33 9.88
N GLU A 129 26.83 2.54 8.96
CA GLU A 129 26.50 1.10 8.83
C GLU A 129 27.39 0.18 9.70
N ASP A 130 28.53 0.67 10.21
CA ASP A 130 29.52 -0.15 10.91
C ASP A 130 29.45 -0.08 12.45
N GLU A 131 28.71 0.87 13.04
CA GLU A 131 28.59 0.98 14.50
C GLU A 131 27.67 -0.09 15.13
N LEU A 132 26.67 -0.59 14.39
CA LEU A 132 25.82 -1.71 14.86
C LEU A 132 26.49 -3.08 14.68
N GLU A 133 27.54 -3.18 13.85
CA GLU A 133 28.33 -4.42 13.72
C GLU A 133 29.45 -4.51 14.77
N ASN A 134 29.93 -3.38 15.30
CA ASN A 134 31.06 -3.36 16.25
C ASN A 134 30.68 -3.45 17.73
N GLU A 135 29.51 -2.96 18.18
CA GLU A 135 29.10 -3.18 19.58
C GLU A 135 28.72 -4.64 19.88
N ALA A 136 28.38 -5.43 18.86
CA ALA A 136 28.16 -6.88 19.01
C ALA A 136 29.46 -7.71 19.05
N ARG A 137 30.63 -7.08 18.86
CA ARG A 137 31.94 -7.76 18.85
C ARG A 137 32.63 -7.81 20.21
N ILE A 138 32.11 -7.15 21.24
CA ILE A 138 32.70 -7.18 22.58
C ILE A 138 31.78 -7.97 23.53
N LYS A 139 32.08 -9.27 23.64
CA LYS A 139 31.51 -10.34 24.47
C LYS A 139 30.73 -11.37 23.65
N MET A 140 31.44 -12.33 23.07
CA MET A 140 31.14 -13.79 23.08
C MET A 140 32.14 -14.47 22.14
N GLY A 141 32.82 -15.50 22.65
CA GLY A 141 34.02 -16.09 22.05
C GLY A 141 33.82 -16.72 20.66
N GLU A 142 34.95 -16.87 19.96
CA GLU A 142 35.09 -17.51 18.65
C GLU A 142 34.41 -18.89 18.59
N ASP A 143 33.28 -18.99 17.88
CA ASP A 143 32.57 -20.25 17.63
C ASP A 143 33.37 -21.11 16.62
N LYS A 144 34.16 -22.06 17.13
CA LYS A 144 34.75 -23.15 16.31
C LYS A 144 33.63 -24.07 15.77
N PRO A 145 33.77 -24.64 14.56
CA PRO A 145 32.80 -25.58 14.01
C PRO A 145 32.67 -26.79 14.94
N ASP A 146 31.43 -27.16 15.26
CA ASP A 146 31.14 -28.22 16.21
C ASP A 146 31.21 -29.60 15.54
N SER A 147 31.80 -30.59 16.22
CA SER A 147 31.99 -31.98 15.71
C SER A 147 30.71 -32.83 15.73
N SER A 148 29.54 -32.20 15.85
CA SER A 148 28.23 -32.88 15.85
C SER A 148 27.73 -33.19 14.44
N ILE A 149 26.65 -33.98 14.33
CA ILE A 149 25.97 -34.32 13.07
C ILE A 149 25.68 -33.03 12.27
N PRO A 150 25.92 -32.98 10.95
CA PRO A 150 25.63 -31.81 10.14
C PRO A 150 24.14 -31.43 10.16
N LEU A 151 23.86 -30.13 10.10
CA LEU A 151 22.50 -29.57 10.16
C LEU A 151 22.10 -29.00 8.80
N TYR A 152 21.05 -29.56 8.20
CA TYR A 152 20.48 -29.05 6.96
C TYR A 152 19.44 -27.97 7.27
N VAL A 153 19.86 -26.70 7.13
CA VAL A 153 19.07 -25.53 7.55
C VAL A 153 18.36 -24.88 6.36
N LEU A 154 17.02 -24.85 6.40
CA LEU A 154 16.18 -24.25 5.36
C LEU A 154 15.34 -23.06 5.89
N PRO A 155 15.32 -21.91 5.18
CA PRO A 155 14.42 -20.81 5.50
C PRO A 155 13.02 -21.06 4.91
N LEU A 156 11.96 -20.60 5.59
CA LEU A 156 10.59 -20.70 5.10
C LEU A 156 9.75 -19.47 5.43
N TYR A 157 9.28 -18.75 4.40
CA TYR A 157 8.40 -17.59 4.54
C TYR A 157 7.62 -17.38 3.24
N SER A 158 6.50 -16.62 3.30
CA SER A 158 5.52 -16.54 2.19
C SER A 158 6.11 -16.07 0.86
N LEU A 159 7.09 -15.17 0.93
CA LEU A 159 7.71 -14.50 -0.22
C LEU A 159 8.83 -15.33 -0.87
N LEU A 160 9.22 -16.46 -0.27
CA LEU A 160 10.27 -17.34 -0.78
C LEU A 160 9.84 -17.97 -2.13
N SER A 161 10.78 -18.23 -3.05
CA SER A 161 10.46 -18.85 -4.35
C SER A 161 9.84 -20.24 -4.18
N SER A 162 8.97 -20.63 -5.11
CA SER A 162 8.27 -21.92 -5.03
C SER A 162 9.23 -23.12 -5.01
N GLU A 163 10.34 -23.04 -5.73
CA GLU A 163 11.40 -24.06 -5.72
C GLU A 163 12.00 -24.22 -4.32
N LYS A 164 12.35 -23.11 -3.65
CA LYS A 164 12.93 -23.14 -2.30
C LYS A 164 11.90 -23.52 -1.23
N GLN A 165 10.62 -23.17 -1.42
CA GLN A 165 9.53 -23.67 -0.56
C GLN A 165 9.35 -25.19 -0.73
N ALA A 166 9.51 -25.71 -1.95
CA ALA A 166 9.38 -27.14 -2.23
C ALA A 166 10.48 -27.98 -1.56
N GLN A 167 11.71 -27.45 -1.48
CA GLN A 167 12.84 -28.09 -0.79
C GLN A 167 12.54 -28.45 0.68
N VAL A 168 11.62 -27.74 1.34
CA VAL A 168 11.23 -28.02 2.72
C VAL A 168 10.45 -29.34 2.87
N PHE A 169 9.85 -29.83 1.78
CA PHE A 169 9.13 -31.11 1.76
C PHE A 169 10.01 -32.30 1.35
N GLU A 170 11.18 -32.02 0.77
CA GLU A 170 12.13 -33.06 0.39
C GLU A 170 12.84 -33.60 1.64
N PRO A 171 13.16 -34.92 1.67
CA PRO A 171 13.92 -35.47 2.78
C PRO A 171 15.31 -34.80 2.83
N PRO A 172 15.85 -34.55 4.04
CA PRO A 172 17.19 -34.01 4.17
C PRO A 172 18.23 -35.01 3.61
N PRO A 173 19.41 -34.52 3.18
CA PRO A 173 20.52 -35.39 2.78
C PRO A 173 20.90 -36.40 3.88
N GLU A 174 21.42 -37.57 3.47
CA GLU A 174 21.81 -38.62 4.40
C GLU A 174 22.84 -38.12 5.43
N GLY A 175 22.68 -38.55 6.68
CA GLY A 175 23.52 -38.12 7.79
C GLY A 175 23.31 -36.69 8.26
N CYS A 176 22.26 -35.98 7.77
CA CYS A 176 21.95 -34.61 8.18
C CYS A 176 20.61 -34.52 8.89
N ARG A 177 20.56 -33.68 9.95
CA ARG A 177 19.29 -33.35 10.61
C ARG A 177 18.64 -32.16 9.91
N LEU A 178 17.32 -32.22 9.69
CA LEU A 178 16.55 -31.11 9.13
C LEU A 178 16.27 -30.04 10.20
N CYS A 179 16.57 -28.78 9.91
CA CYS A 179 16.17 -27.62 10.71
C CYS A 179 15.54 -26.56 9.82
N ILE A 180 14.29 -26.19 10.10
CA ILE A 180 13.56 -25.20 9.32
C ILE A 180 13.31 -23.99 10.19
N VAL A 181 13.74 -22.82 9.70
CA VAL A 181 13.46 -21.54 10.34
C VAL A 181 12.34 -20.87 9.56
N ALA A 182 11.18 -20.70 10.20
CA ALA A 182 9.95 -20.31 9.54
C ALA A 182 9.23 -19.13 10.21
N THR A 183 8.45 -18.40 9.42
CA THR A 183 7.41 -17.50 9.93
C THR A 183 6.08 -18.25 10.13
N ASN A 184 4.98 -17.51 10.34
CA ASN A 184 3.63 -18.06 10.51
C ASN A 184 3.13 -18.93 9.34
N VAL A 185 3.83 -18.96 8.20
CA VAL A 185 3.48 -19.86 7.07
C VAL A 185 3.46 -21.33 7.49
N ALA A 186 4.36 -21.73 8.40
CA ALA A 186 4.39 -23.09 8.92
C ALA A 186 3.30 -23.37 9.98
N GLU A 187 2.61 -22.33 10.49
CA GLU A 187 1.60 -22.46 11.55
C GLU A 187 0.28 -23.03 11.03
N THR A 188 -0.15 -22.66 9.82
CA THR A 188 -1.44 -23.06 9.24
C THR A 188 -1.27 -23.80 7.91
N SER A 189 -0.55 -23.20 6.96
CA SER A 189 -0.72 -23.49 5.54
C SER A 189 0.10 -24.67 5.01
N LEU A 190 1.18 -25.08 5.69
CA LEU A 190 2.08 -26.14 5.21
C LEU A 190 2.25 -27.26 6.22
N THR A 191 2.23 -28.50 5.75
CA THR A 191 2.37 -29.70 6.56
C THR A 191 3.72 -30.36 6.30
N ILE A 192 4.72 -29.99 7.08
CA ILE A 192 6.08 -30.49 6.90
C ILE A 192 6.18 -31.87 7.58
N PRO A 193 6.59 -32.93 6.86
CA PRO A 193 6.75 -34.26 7.45
C PRO A 193 7.95 -34.29 8.41
N ASN A 194 7.97 -35.28 9.30
CA ASN A 194 9.12 -35.59 10.17
C ASN A 194 9.61 -34.48 11.12
N ILE A 195 8.77 -33.49 11.41
CA ILE A 195 9.04 -32.52 12.49
C ILE A 195 8.72 -33.17 13.82
N ARG A 196 9.71 -33.19 14.72
CA ARG A 196 9.60 -33.73 16.08
C ARG A 196 9.80 -32.67 17.15
N TYR A 197 10.54 -31.61 16.83
CA TYR A 197 10.89 -30.56 17.78
C TYR A 197 10.42 -29.21 17.24
N VAL A 198 9.62 -28.49 18.02
CA VAL A 198 9.22 -27.11 17.73
C VAL A 198 9.86 -26.18 18.74
N VAL A 199 10.47 -25.11 18.26
CA VAL A 199 10.95 -23.98 19.07
C VAL A 199 10.05 -22.79 18.76
N ASP A 200 9.26 -22.37 19.75
CA ASP A 200 8.31 -21.27 19.63
C ASP A 200 8.82 -20.04 20.37
N THR A 201 9.11 -18.97 19.63
CA THR A 201 9.49 -17.66 20.18
C THR A 201 8.33 -16.95 20.86
N GLY A 202 7.08 -17.31 20.56
CA GLY A 202 5.89 -16.67 21.13
C GLY A 202 5.57 -15.30 20.53
N LYS A 203 6.31 -14.86 19.51
CA LYS A 203 6.10 -13.58 18.84
C LYS A 203 5.54 -13.77 17.42
N THR A 204 4.82 -12.76 16.94
CA THR A 204 4.30 -12.68 15.59
C THR A 204 4.36 -11.25 15.07
N LYS A 205 4.66 -11.05 13.79
CA LYS A 205 4.58 -9.75 13.14
C LYS A 205 3.16 -9.55 12.60
N THR A 206 2.46 -8.55 13.12
CA THR A 206 1.07 -8.25 12.73
C THR A 206 0.98 -6.85 12.15
N LYS A 207 0.23 -6.71 11.05
CA LYS A 207 -0.13 -5.41 10.48
C LYS A 207 -1.23 -4.80 11.35
N PHE A 208 -0.95 -3.62 11.90
CA PHE A 208 -1.90 -2.80 12.65
C PHE A 208 -2.34 -1.65 11.75
N TYR A 209 -3.65 -1.43 11.66
CA TYR A 209 -4.23 -0.31 10.94
C TYR A 209 -4.75 0.69 11.95
N ASP A 210 -4.22 1.91 11.91
CA ASP A 210 -4.76 2.99 12.70
C ASP A 210 -6.01 3.57 12.00
N LYS A 211 -7.12 3.55 12.73
CA LYS A 211 -8.45 3.95 12.25
C LYS A 211 -8.56 5.45 12.02
N VAL A 212 -7.77 6.24 12.75
CA VAL A 212 -7.83 7.70 12.69
C VAL A 212 -6.96 8.21 11.54
N THR A 213 -5.73 7.72 11.48
CA THR A 213 -4.71 8.21 10.55
C THR A 213 -4.68 7.46 9.22
N GLY A 214 -5.31 6.28 9.14
CA GLY A 214 -5.28 5.42 7.96
C GLY A 214 -3.93 4.72 7.72
N VAL A 215 -2.98 4.88 8.65
CA VAL A 215 -1.64 4.32 8.52
C VAL A 215 -1.62 2.84 8.89
N SER A 216 -0.87 2.06 8.10
CA SER A 216 -0.58 0.68 8.42
C SER A 216 0.84 0.52 8.95
N THR A 217 0.97 -0.05 10.14
CA THR A 217 2.26 -0.25 10.81
C THR A 217 2.44 -1.74 11.09
N PHE A 218 3.66 -2.26 10.93
CA PHE A 218 3.94 -3.65 11.29
C PHE A 218 4.58 -3.69 12.66
N ARG A 219 3.90 -4.32 13.62
CA ARG A 219 4.40 -4.46 15.00
C ARG A 219 4.57 -5.91 15.37
N VAL A 220 5.66 -6.20 16.08
CA VAL A 220 5.89 -7.52 16.68
C VAL A 220 5.11 -7.59 17.99
N THR A 221 4.17 -8.51 18.07
CA THR A 221 3.28 -8.71 19.22
C THR A 221 3.36 -10.16 19.71
N TRP A 222 2.83 -10.40 20.91
CA TRP A 222 2.66 -11.76 21.42
C TRP A 222 1.64 -12.53 20.57
N VAL A 223 1.88 -13.83 20.40
CA VAL A 223 0.89 -14.73 19.78
C VAL A 223 -0.30 -14.94 20.70
N SER A 224 -1.43 -15.38 20.14
CA SER A 224 -2.53 -15.90 20.95
C SER A 224 -2.21 -17.29 21.50
N GLN A 225 -2.89 -17.70 22.57
CA GLN A 225 -2.79 -19.06 23.10
C GLN A 225 -3.13 -20.08 22.02
N ALA A 226 -4.21 -19.85 21.25
CA ALA A 226 -4.60 -20.69 20.12
C ALA A 226 -3.48 -20.83 19.07
N SER A 227 -2.80 -19.74 18.70
CA SER A 227 -1.67 -19.79 17.76
C SER A 227 -0.47 -20.55 18.34
N ALA A 228 -0.11 -20.31 19.61
CA ALA A 228 0.96 -21.05 20.30
C ALA A 228 0.68 -22.57 20.40
N ASP A 229 -0.58 -22.94 20.59
CA ASP A 229 -1.02 -24.34 20.63
C ASP A 229 -1.01 -24.96 19.23
N GLN A 230 -1.43 -24.23 18.19
CA GLN A 230 -1.31 -24.69 16.80
C GLN A 230 0.15 -24.90 16.39
N ARG A 231 1.05 -23.98 16.76
CA ARG A 231 2.49 -24.13 16.55
C ARG A 231 3.04 -25.36 17.26
N ALA A 232 2.63 -25.60 18.51
CA ALA A 232 3.02 -26.81 19.25
C ALA A 232 2.53 -28.10 18.56
N GLY A 233 1.32 -28.08 18.00
CA GLY A 233 0.75 -29.19 17.23
C GLY A 233 1.55 -29.58 15.98
N ARG A 234 2.43 -28.71 15.49
CA ARG A 234 3.33 -29.01 14.35
C ARG A 234 4.41 -30.04 14.70
N ALA A 235 4.79 -30.19 15.98
CA ALA A 235 5.73 -31.20 16.44
C ALA A 235 5.12 -32.61 16.50
N GLY A 236 3.79 -32.71 16.63
CA GLY A 236 3.09 -33.95 16.99
C GLY A 236 2.35 -34.62 15.85
N ARG A 237 2.68 -34.33 14.58
CA ARG A 237 1.87 -34.77 13.43
C ARG A 237 2.00 -36.25 13.10
N MET A 238 3.23 -36.77 13.09
CA MET A 238 3.56 -38.15 12.69
C MET A 238 3.97 -39.03 13.87
N GLY A 239 3.99 -38.46 15.09
CA GLY A 239 4.42 -39.15 16.30
C GLY A 239 4.62 -38.20 17.47
N PRO A 240 5.11 -38.69 18.62
CA PRO A 240 5.37 -37.87 19.80
C PRO A 240 6.38 -36.76 19.52
N GLY A 241 5.97 -35.51 19.76
CA GLY A 241 6.78 -34.32 19.55
C GLY A 241 7.02 -33.52 20.81
N HIS A 242 8.07 -32.69 20.78
CA HIS A 242 8.41 -31.78 21.87
C HIS A 242 8.30 -30.32 21.40
N CYS A 243 7.47 -29.53 22.06
CA CYS A 243 7.40 -28.08 21.87
C CYS A 243 8.15 -27.36 23.01
N TYR A 244 9.12 -26.54 22.65
CA TYR A 244 9.89 -25.67 23.53
C TYR A 244 9.46 -24.22 23.31
N ARG A 245 8.73 -23.68 24.30
CA ARG A 245 8.29 -22.29 24.35
C ARG A 245 9.37 -21.46 25.02
N LEU A 246 9.83 -20.40 24.36
CA LEU A 246 10.90 -19.51 24.87
C LEU A 246 10.40 -18.50 25.92
N TYR A 247 9.12 -18.58 26.26
CA TYR A 247 8.44 -17.79 27.28
C TYR A 247 7.99 -18.67 28.45
N SER A 248 7.76 -18.04 29.61
CA SER A 248 7.29 -18.72 30.82
C SER A 248 5.81 -19.09 30.76
N SER A 249 5.39 -19.99 31.66
CA SER A 249 3.97 -20.37 31.80
C SER A 249 3.10 -19.20 32.28
N ALA A 250 3.67 -18.28 33.08
CA ALA A 250 3.00 -17.05 33.48
C ALA A 250 2.69 -16.17 32.27
N VAL A 251 3.72 -15.90 31.43
CA VAL A 251 3.55 -15.11 30.20
C VAL A 251 2.55 -15.75 29.23
N PHE A 252 2.54 -17.08 29.12
CA PHE A 252 1.53 -17.79 28.31
C PHE A 252 0.10 -17.60 28.84
N SER A 253 -0.08 -17.55 30.15
CA SER A 253 -1.39 -17.33 30.78
C SER A 253 -1.91 -15.91 30.49
N ASP A 254 -1.00 -14.95 30.33
CA ASP A 254 -1.32 -13.55 29.99
C ASP A 254 -1.64 -13.35 28.49
N PHE A 255 -1.36 -14.34 27.62
CA PHE A 255 -1.68 -14.22 26.20
C PHE A 255 -3.20 -14.18 25.97
N ALA A 256 -3.62 -13.44 24.95
CA ALA A 256 -5.00 -13.48 24.48
C ALA A 256 -5.36 -14.90 24.03
N LYS A 257 -6.53 -15.41 24.42
CA LYS A 257 -6.95 -16.77 24.06
C LYS A 257 -7.02 -16.99 22.56
N PHE A 258 -7.59 -16.01 21.84
CA PHE A 258 -7.75 -16.02 20.39
C PHE A 258 -7.19 -14.75 19.79
N SER A 259 -6.66 -14.84 18.57
CA SER A 259 -6.23 -13.68 17.80
C SER A 259 -7.46 -12.84 17.42
N PRO A 260 -7.36 -11.49 17.46
CA PRO A 260 -8.48 -10.63 17.06
C PRO A 260 -8.86 -10.90 15.59
N PRO A 261 -10.17 -10.91 15.27
CA PRO A 261 -10.65 -11.07 13.90
C PRO A 261 -10.01 -10.07 12.93
N GLU A 262 -9.94 -10.42 11.65
CA GLU A 262 -9.34 -9.55 10.64
C GLU A 262 -10.20 -8.31 10.34
N ILE A 263 -11.53 -8.45 10.42
CA ILE A 263 -12.51 -7.37 10.18
C ILE A 263 -12.31 -6.16 11.11
N THR A 264 -11.77 -6.36 12.32
CA THR A 264 -11.52 -5.27 13.27
C THR A 264 -10.18 -4.57 13.04
N ARG A 265 -9.31 -5.14 12.19
CA ARG A 265 -7.92 -4.69 11.98
C ARG A 265 -7.63 -4.16 10.59
N ARG A 266 -8.64 -4.10 9.72
CA ARG A 266 -8.52 -3.59 8.35
C ARG A 266 -9.65 -2.59 8.05
N PRO A 267 -9.44 -1.68 7.09
CA PRO A 267 -10.52 -0.92 6.48
C PRO A 267 -11.63 -1.84 5.96
N VAL A 268 -12.88 -1.44 6.18
CA VAL A 268 -14.07 -2.19 5.76
C VAL A 268 -14.81 -1.52 4.59
N ASP A 269 -14.14 -0.65 3.84
CA ASP A 269 -14.71 0.09 2.71
C ASP A 269 -15.22 -0.83 1.59
N ASP A 270 -14.49 -1.87 1.24
CA ASP A 270 -14.92 -2.88 0.28
C ASP A 270 -16.17 -3.63 0.77
N LEU A 271 -16.14 -4.11 2.01
CA LEU A 271 -17.28 -4.80 2.64
C LEU A 271 -18.53 -3.91 2.68
N VAL A 272 -18.39 -2.65 3.08
CA VAL A 272 -19.50 -1.69 3.13
C VAL A 272 -20.06 -1.45 1.73
N LEU A 273 -19.21 -1.30 0.71
CA LEU A 273 -19.67 -1.13 -0.67
C LEU A 273 -20.47 -2.34 -1.17
N GLN A 274 -19.98 -3.56 -0.91
CA GLN A 274 -20.67 -4.79 -1.27
C GLN A 274 -22.01 -4.95 -0.53
N MET A 275 -22.06 -4.65 0.77
CA MET A 275 -23.32 -4.70 1.53
C MET A 275 -24.35 -3.69 1.00
N LYS A 276 -23.90 -2.48 0.63
CA LYS A 276 -24.76 -1.46 0.04
C LYS A 276 -25.24 -1.84 -1.36
N SER A 277 -24.44 -2.54 -2.16
CA SER A 277 -24.85 -3.06 -3.46
C SER A 277 -25.94 -4.13 -3.32
N MET A 278 -25.90 -4.92 -2.24
CA MET A 278 -26.94 -5.86 -1.82
C MET A 278 -28.17 -5.19 -1.16
N ARG A 279 -28.29 -3.87 -1.21
CA ARG A 279 -29.39 -3.08 -0.59
C ARG A 279 -29.46 -3.16 0.94
N ILE A 280 -28.35 -3.45 1.60
CA ILE A 280 -28.23 -3.35 3.06
C ILE A 280 -27.85 -1.92 3.42
N ASP A 281 -28.86 -1.07 3.65
CA ASP A 281 -28.64 0.35 3.91
C ASP A 281 -27.93 0.58 5.25
N LYS A 282 -28.35 -0.08 6.33
CA LYS A 282 -27.75 0.12 7.66
C LYS A 282 -26.77 -1.00 7.99
N VAL A 283 -25.51 -0.81 7.61
CA VAL A 283 -24.43 -1.77 7.88
C VAL A 283 -24.27 -2.07 9.37
N ALA A 284 -24.45 -1.06 10.24
CA ALA A 284 -24.34 -1.22 11.69
C ALA A 284 -25.35 -2.23 12.30
N ASN A 285 -26.48 -2.48 11.62
CA ASN A 285 -27.50 -3.42 12.09
C ASN A 285 -27.27 -4.86 11.59
N PHE A 286 -26.25 -5.08 10.76
CA PHE A 286 -25.97 -6.39 10.21
C PHE A 286 -25.43 -7.33 11.30
N PRO A 287 -25.89 -8.59 11.36
CA PRO A 287 -25.51 -9.52 12.43
C PRO A 287 -24.12 -10.13 12.21
N PHE A 288 -23.06 -9.33 12.42
CA PHE A 288 -21.69 -9.82 12.34
C PHE A 288 -21.36 -10.77 13.50
N PRO A 289 -20.56 -11.84 13.28
CA PRO A 289 -20.01 -12.65 14.38
C PRO A 289 -19.16 -11.83 15.35
N THR A 290 -18.41 -10.89 14.80
CA THR A 290 -17.75 -9.82 15.55
C THR A 290 -17.88 -8.55 14.71
N PRO A 291 -18.63 -7.54 15.17
CA PRO A 291 -18.86 -6.33 14.40
C PRO A 291 -17.56 -5.50 14.25
N PRO A 292 -17.37 -4.83 13.10
CA PRO A 292 -16.34 -3.80 12.99
C PRO A 292 -16.71 -2.60 13.87
N ASP A 293 -15.71 -1.79 14.21
CA ASP A 293 -15.94 -0.61 15.04
C ASP A 293 -16.80 0.43 14.31
N ALA A 294 -17.64 1.16 15.06
CA ALA A 294 -18.51 2.18 14.48
C ALA A 294 -17.72 3.28 13.71
N GLU A 295 -16.51 3.59 14.19
CA GLU A 295 -15.58 4.51 13.53
C GLU A 295 -15.10 3.97 12.17
N GLN A 296 -14.83 2.67 12.06
CA GLN A 296 -14.42 2.03 10.80
C GLN A 296 -15.54 2.07 9.77
N ILE A 297 -16.79 1.79 10.19
CA ILE A 297 -17.97 1.90 9.32
C ILE A 297 -18.15 3.34 8.85
N LYS A 298 -18.04 4.32 9.75
CA LYS A 298 -18.18 5.74 9.41
C LYS A 298 -17.07 6.23 8.49
N ALA A 299 -15.83 5.81 8.71
CA ALA A 299 -14.69 6.11 7.84
C ALA A 299 -14.90 5.52 6.43
N ALA A 300 -15.36 4.27 6.34
CA ALA A 300 -15.73 3.62 5.09
C ALA A 300 -16.85 4.37 4.34
N GLU A 301 -17.94 4.74 5.03
CA GLU A 301 -19.02 5.52 4.42
C GLU A 301 -18.54 6.89 3.92
N ASN A 302 -17.68 7.58 4.67
CA ASN A 302 -17.10 8.86 4.26
C ASN A 302 -16.19 8.73 3.03
N LEU A 303 -15.35 7.69 2.98
CA LEU A 303 -14.52 7.40 1.82
C LEU A 303 -15.40 7.14 0.60
N LEU A 304 -16.37 6.24 0.70
CA LEU A 304 -17.26 5.89 -0.41
C LEU A 304 -18.12 7.08 -0.89
N LEU A 305 -18.51 7.98 0.02
CA LEU A 305 -19.13 9.26 -0.33
C LEU A 305 -18.17 10.16 -1.13
N SER A 306 -16.91 10.25 -0.70
CA SER A 306 -15.88 11.04 -1.41
C SER A 306 -15.52 10.48 -2.79
N LEU A 307 -15.61 9.16 -2.95
CA LEU A 307 -15.41 8.47 -4.22
C LEU A 307 -16.63 8.62 -5.16
N GLY A 308 -17.77 9.09 -4.66
CA GLY A 308 -19.04 9.17 -5.38
C GLY A 308 -19.79 7.84 -5.48
N ALA A 309 -19.30 6.80 -4.80
CA ALA A 309 -19.94 5.47 -4.74
C ALA A 309 -21.23 5.48 -3.92
N LEU A 310 -21.34 6.39 -2.95
CA LEU A 310 -22.55 6.63 -2.16
C LEU A 310 -23.08 8.04 -2.43
N ARG A 311 -24.39 8.21 -2.29
CA ARG A 311 -25.09 9.50 -2.36
C ARG A 311 -25.81 9.78 -1.04
N LYS A 312 -25.71 11.02 -0.56
CA LYS A 312 -26.53 11.48 0.56
C LYS A 312 -27.98 11.63 0.08
N VAL A 313 -28.91 10.97 0.76
CA VAL A 313 -30.35 11.18 0.52
C VAL A 313 -30.72 12.50 1.19
N GLY A 314 -31.08 13.51 0.39
CA GLY A 314 -31.50 14.81 0.90
C GLY A 314 -32.68 14.67 1.86
N SER A 315 -32.59 15.36 3.00
CA SER A 315 -33.75 15.59 3.86
C SER A 315 -34.61 16.66 3.18
N ALA A 316 -35.52 16.26 2.29
CA ALA A 316 -36.49 17.17 1.66
C ALA A 316 -37.54 17.75 2.65
N SER A 317 -37.31 17.60 3.95
CA SER A 317 -38.18 18.04 5.04
C SER A 317 -37.39 19.04 5.87
N ASN A 318 -37.68 20.34 5.71
CA ASN A 318 -37.20 21.45 6.54
C ASN A 318 -37.74 21.41 7.99
N ARG A 319 -38.13 20.23 8.50
CA ARG A 319 -38.59 20.09 9.89
C ARG A 319 -37.39 19.84 10.80
N PHE A 320 -37.14 20.82 11.66
CA PHE A 320 -36.08 20.87 12.67
C PHE A 320 -36.03 19.63 13.61
N LYS A 321 -37.09 18.82 13.66
CA LYS A 321 -37.15 17.56 14.44
C LYS A 321 -36.49 16.34 13.78
N ASP A 322 -36.21 16.37 12.47
CA ASP A 322 -35.61 15.23 11.74
C ASP A 322 -34.07 15.31 11.59
N LEU A 323 -33.43 16.38 12.08
CA LEU A 323 -31.97 16.61 11.96
C LEU A 323 -31.12 15.52 12.65
N ASN A 324 -31.67 14.83 13.65
CA ASN A 324 -30.95 13.78 14.40
C ASN A 324 -31.11 12.37 13.80
N LYS A 325 -31.88 12.20 12.72
CA LYS A 325 -31.91 10.95 11.92
C LYS A 325 -31.26 11.20 10.58
N ALA A 326 -29.92 11.34 10.58
CA ALA A 326 -29.15 11.24 9.34
C ALA A 326 -29.51 9.91 8.65
N LYS A 327 -30.24 9.97 7.53
CA LYS A 327 -30.51 8.78 6.72
C LYS A 327 -29.17 8.24 6.23
N SER A 328 -28.99 6.94 6.34
CA SER A 328 -27.76 6.29 5.86
C SER A 328 -27.60 6.54 4.35
N PRO A 329 -26.37 6.78 3.85
CA PRO A 329 -26.14 6.99 2.43
C PRO A 329 -26.57 5.78 1.59
N VAL A 330 -27.12 6.04 0.42
CA VAL A 330 -27.57 5.01 -0.54
C VAL A 330 -26.54 4.88 -1.65
N ILE A 331 -26.38 3.66 -2.19
CA ILE A 331 -25.46 3.40 -3.31
C ILE A 331 -25.86 4.18 -4.57
N SER A 332 -24.86 4.75 -5.26
CA SER A 332 -25.04 5.41 -6.56
C SER A 332 -24.88 4.41 -7.71
N GLU A 333 -25.25 4.80 -8.93
CA GLU A 333 -24.98 3.97 -10.13
C GLU A 333 -23.47 3.74 -10.32
N LEU A 334 -22.66 4.78 -10.05
CA LEU A 334 -21.21 4.64 -10.00
C LEU A 334 -20.79 3.58 -8.97
N GLY A 335 -21.36 3.61 -7.76
CA GLY A 335 -21.09 2.63 -6.71
C GLY A 335 -21.47 1.20 -7.10
N ILE A 336 -22.57 1.00 -7.83
CA ILE A 336 -22.96 -0.31 -8.35
C ILE A 336 -21.91 -0.83 -9.34
N ASN A 337 -21.46 0.03 -10.26
CA ASN A 337 -20.40 -0.33 -11.21
C ASN A 337 -19.07 -0.62 -10.49
N MET A 338 -18.74 0.13 -9.43
CA MET A 338 -17.55 -0.12 -8.63
C MET A 338 -17.60 -1.47 -7.92
N ALA A 339 -18.76 -1.86 -7.38
CA ALA A 339 -18.94 -3.14 -6.68
C ALA A 339 -18.75 -4.37 -7.58
N SER A 340 -18.90 -4.22 -8.89
CA SER A 340 -18.66 -5.30 -9.88
C SER A 340 -17.19 -5.66 -10.05
N PHE A 341 -16.26 -4.80 -9.61
CA PHE A 341 -14.82 -5.05 -9.71
C PHE A 341 -14.26 -5.75 -8.46
N PRO A 342 -13.47 -6.82 -8.60
CA PRO A 342 -12.88 -7.56 -7.48
C PRO A 342 -11.61 -6.89 -6.91
N VAL A 343 -11.66 -5.58 -6.67
CA VAL A 343 -10.56 -4.76 -6.13
C VAL A 343 -11.10 -3.70 -5.18
N SER A 344 -10.22 -3.09 -4.38
CA SER A 344 -10.60 -2.00 -3.47
C SER A 344 -11.41 -0.90 -4.20
N PRO A 345 -12.40 -0.28 -3.54
CA PRO A 345 -13.18 0.83 -4.09
C PRO A 345 -12.33 1.95 -4.73
N ARG A 346 -11.16 2.27 -4.17
CA ARG A 346 -10.25 3.29 -4.74
C ARG A 346 -9.80 2.90 -6.14
N TYR A 347 -9.40 1.64 -6.33
CA TYR A 347 -8.96 1.11 -7.61
C TYR A 347 -10.13 0.86 -8.57
N ALA A 348 -11.29 0.48 -8.06
CA ALA A 348 -12.51 0.39 -8.87
C ALA A 348 -12.87 1.76 -9.48
N LYS A 349 -12.74 2.85 -8.71
CA LYS A 349 -12.92 4.21 -9.24
C LYS A 349 -11.89 4.55 -10.32
N MET A 350 -10.62 4.15 -10.15
CA MET A 350 -9.59 4.32 -11.18
C MET A 350 -9.97 3.63 -12.49
N LEU A 351 -10.45 2.39 -12.44
CA LEU A 351 -10.88 1.65 -13.63
C LEU A 351 -12.04 2.34 -14.36
N ILE A 352 -12.99 2.91 -13.62
CA ILE A 352 -14.12 3.64 -14.22
C ILE A 352 -13.66 4.95 -14.86
N LEU A 353 -12.81 5.72 -14.17
CA LEU A 353 -12.26 6.98 -14.71
C LEU A 353 -11.35 6.75 -15.92
N ALA A 354 -10.66 5.60 -15.98
CA ALA A 354 -9.78 5.26 -17.09
C ALA A 354 -10.51 5.14 -18.43
N ARG A 355 -11.82 4.83 -18.40
CA ARG A 355 -12.67 4.84 -19.60
C ARG A 355 -12.79 6.26 -20.17
N THR A 356 -13.03 7.25 -19.33
CA THR A 356 -13.21 8.66 -19.75
C THR A 356 -11.97 9.22 -20.43
N TYR A 357 -10.78 8.85 -19.96
CA TYR A 357 -9.51 9.29 -20.53
C TYR A 357 -8.91 8.33 -21.57
N ASN A 358 -9.63 7.26 -21.95
CA ASN A 358 -9.19 6.27 -22.93
C ASN A 358 -7.82 5.61 -22.62
N VAL A 359 -7.54 5.34 -21.33
CA VAL A 359 -6.28 4.71 -20.85
C VAL A 359 -6.53 3.39 -20.12
N LEU A 360 -7.69 2.78 -20.35
CA LEU A 360 -8.17 1.61 -19.63
C LEU A 360 -7.21 0.40 -19.60
N PRO A 361 -6.54 0.00 -20.71
CA PRO A 361 -5.59 -1.12 -20.68
C PRO A 361 -4.41 -0.91 -19.73
N TYR A 362 -3.89 0.33 -19.69
CA TYR A 362 -2.80 0.72 -18.80
C TYR A 362 -3.25 0.71 -17.34
N VAL A 363 -4.44 1.23 -17.06
CA VAL A 363 -4.98 1.27 -15.69
C VAL A 363 -5.32 -0.14 -15.19
N VAL A 364 -5.79 -1.06 -16.04
CA VAL A 364 -5.96 -2.47 -15.67
C VAL A 364 -4.63 -3.10 -15.27
N ALA A 365 -3.57 -2.88 -16.04
CA ALA A 365 -2.23 -3.38 -15.71
C ALA A 365 -1.71 -2.76 -14.40
N LEU A 366 -1.88 -1.44 -14.23
CA LEU A 366 -1.46 -0.71 -13.04
C LEU A 366 -2.22 -1.15 -11.78
N VAL A 367 -3.55 -1.24 -11.83
CA VAL A 367 -4.39 -1.68 -10.71
C VAL A 367 -4.08 -3.13 -10.34
N ALA A 368 -3.87 -4.00 -11.32
CA ALA A 368 -3.45 -5.36 -11.06
C ALA A 368 -2.08 -5.42 -10.36
N ALA A 369 -1.14 -4.57 -10.77
CA ALA A 369 0.16 -4.44 -10.11
C ALA A 369 0.03 -3.91 -8.67
N LEU A 370 -0.74 -2.84 -8.45
CA LEU A 370 -0.94 -2.25 -7.12
C LEU A 370 -1.68 -3.18 -6.15
N SER A 371 -2.50 -4.10 -6.67
CA SER A 371 -3.25 -5.05 -5.84
C SER A 371 -2.42 -6.26 -5.40
N VAL A 372 -1.28 -6.52 -6.06
CA VAL A 372 -0.37 -7.61 -5.68
C VAL A 372 0.73 -7.04 -4.81
N ASP A 373 0.83 -7.53 -3.57
CA ASP A 373 1.84 -7.07 -2.60
C ASP A 373 3.26 -7.32 -3.12
N GLU A 374 4.18 -6.35 -2.92
CA GLU A 374 5.64 -6.48 -3.06
C GLU A 374 6.13 -7.10 -4.39
N ILE A 375 5.97 -6.41 -5.52
CA ILE A 375 6.35 -6.95 -6.84
C ILE A 375 7.86 -7.16 -6.99
N PHE A 376 8.64 -6.20 -6.52
CA PHE A 376 10.10 -6.24 -6.59
C PHE A 376 10.65 -7.13 -5.48
N VAL A 377 11.75 -7.82 -5.79
CA VAL A 377 12.50 -8.56 -4.77
C VAL A 377 13.16 -7.55 -3.83
N ASP A 378 12.80 -7.58 -2.55
CA ASP A 378 13.31 -6.64 -1.55
C ASP A 378 14.83 -6.64 -1.51
N SER A 379 15.42 -5.45 -1.66
CA SER A 379 16.87 -5.28 -1.78
C SER A 379 17.60 -5.20 -0.44
N ILE A 380 16.89 -5.37 0.67
CA ILE A 380 17.40 -5.29 2.06
C ILE A 380 18.18 -6.56 2.47
N HIS A 381 18.31 -7.56 1.58
CA HIS A 381 18.91 -8.84 1.97
C HIS A 381 20.16 -9.23 1.18
N PRO A 382 21.36 -8.99 1.75
CA PRO A 382 22.64 -9.53 1.27
C PRO A 382 22.80 -11.03 1.59
N SER A 383 21.75 -11.84 1.39
CA SER A 383 21.61 -13.16 2.02
C SER A 383 21.64 -14.36 1.08
N GLU A 384 22.04 -14.18 -0.17
CA GLU A 384 22.51 -15.30 -0.98
C GLU A 384 24.02 -15.19 -1.06
N LEU A 385 24.72 -16.33 -1.17
CA LEU A 385 26.18 -16.44 -1.32
C LEU A 385 26.73 -15.26 -2.11
N ASP A 386 27.92 -14.74 -1.78
CA ASP A 386 28.50 -13.52 -2.37
C ASP A 386 28.27 -13.36 -3.90
N GLU A 387 28.17 -14.45 -4.65
CA GLU A 387 27.75 -14.53 -6.06
C GLU A 387 26.43 -13.82 -6.45
N ASN A 388 25.45 -13.66 -5.55
CA ASN A 388 24.16 -13.02 -5.86
C ASN A 388 24.06 -11.57 -5.36
N LYS A 389 25.01 -11.10 -4.53
CA LYS A 389 25.12 -9.67 -4.18
C LYS A 389 25.42 -8.83 -5.42
N ASP A 390 26.32 -9.32 -6.28
CA ASP A 390 26.67 -8.63 -7.52
C ASP A 390 25.47 -8.52 -8.46
N LYS A 391 24.68 -9.60 -8.59
CA LYS A 391 23.46 -9.57 -9.42
C LYS A 391 22.40 -8.61 -8.86
N LEU A 392 22.21 -8.58 -7.54
CA LEU A 392 21.29 -7.66 -6.88
C LEU A 392 21.75 -6.19 -6.97
N LYS A 393 23.06 -5.95 -6.88
CA LYS A 393 23.67 -4.62 -7.08
C LYS A 393 23.50 -4.16 -8.52
N ILE A 394 23.82 -5.01 -9.50
CA ILE A 394 23.57 -4.76 -10.93
C ILE A 394 22.08 -4.48 -11.18
N PHE A 395 21.17 -5.20 -10.53
CA PHE A 395 19.74 -4.93 -10.63
C PHE A 395 19.37 -3.55 -10.07
N ARG A 396 19.85 -3.20 -8.87
CA ARG A 396 19.62 -1.87 -8.27
C ARG A 396 20.16 -0.77 -9.18
N ASP A 397 21.33 -0.98 -9.76
CA ASP A 397 21.95 -0.03 -10.68
C ASP A 397 21.12 0.09 -11.97
N LYS A 398 20.64 -1.02 -12.55
CA LYS A 398 19.73 -1.00 -13.71
C LYS A 398 18.42 -0.27 -13.40
N LEU A 399 17.81 -0.52 -12.25
CA LEU A 399 16.57 0.14 -11.83
C LEU A 399 16.81 1.63 -11.54
N SER A 400 17.94 1.97 -10.94
CA SER A 400 18.38 3.35 -10.70
C SER A 400 18.63 4.09 -12.02
N ILE A 401 19.31 3.46 -12.98
CA ILE A 401 19.52 3.97 -14.35
C ILE A 401 18.17 4.13 -15.07
N PHE A 402 17.25 3.19 -14.92
CA PHE A 402 15.92 3.32 -15.49
C PHE A 402 15.17 4.51 -14.88
N ARG A 403 15.20 4.65 -13.55
CA ARG A 403 14.60 5.79 -12.85
C ARG A 403 15.23 7.12 -13.27
N SER A 404 16.54 7.18 -13.47
CA SER A 404 17.23 8.39 -13.93
C SER A 404 16.94 8.74 -15.39
N LYS A 405 16.47 7.78 -16.19
CA LYS A 405 16.01 8.02 -17.57
C LYS A 405 14.59 8.58 -17.65
N LEU A 406 13.81 8.51 -16.58
CA LEU A 406 12.47 9.11 -16.55
C LEU A 406 12.61 10.63 -16.49
N VAL A 407 11.95 11.32 -17.42
CA VAL A 407 11.95 12.80 -17.51
C VAL A 407 10.51 13.29 -17.67
N GLY A 408 10.23 14.50 -17.19
CA GLY A 408 8.94 15.16 -17.36
C GLY A 408 7.78 14.36 -16.75
N ASN A 409 6.70 14.20 -17.52
CA ASN A 409 5.48 13.53 -17.07
C ASN A 409 5.69 12.05 -16.69
N PHE A 410 6.65 11.36 -17.32
CA PHE A 410 6.99 9.97 -17.00
C PHE A 410 7.62 9.84 -15.61
N LEU A 411 8.43 10.84 -15.21
CA LEU A 411 8.98 10.91 -13.86
C LEU A 411 7.89 11.25 -12.84
N LEU A 412 6.98 12.16 -13.18
CA LEU A 412 5.87 12.56 -12.31
C LEU A 412 4.86 11.43 -12.08
N LEU A 413 4.68 10.50 -13.02
CA LEU A 413 3.88 9.29 -12.76
C LEU A 413 4.55 8.39 -11.71
N GLY A 414 5.86 8.58 -11.48
CA GLY A 414 6.55 8.11 -10.30
C GLY A 414 6.66 6.59 -10.25
N ASP A 415 6.39 6.04 -9.07
CA ASP A 415 6.46 4.60 -8.84
C ASP A 415 5.46 3.83 -9.71
N MET A 416 4.34 4.47 -10.07
CA MET A 416 3.32 3.88 -10.95
C MET A 416 3.87 3.61 -12.35
N MET A 417 4.77 4.46 -12.85
CA MET A 417 5.42 4.26 -14.15
C MET A 417 6.40 3.09 -14.10
N VAL A 418 7.14 2.97 -13.00
CA VAL A 418 8.08 1.87 -12.77
C VAL A 418 7.32 0.53 -12.73
N LEU A 419 6.18 0.49 -12.02
CA LEU A 419 5.32 -0.69 -11.97
C LEU A 419 4.75 -1.04 -13.35
N LEU A 420 4.21 -0.07 -14.07
CA LEU A 420 3.63 -0.28 -15.40
C LEU A 420 4.69 -0.80 -16.40
N THR A 421 5.89 -0.22 -16.37
CA THR A 421 6.99 -0.64 -17.24
C THR A 421 7.48 -2.04 -16.89
N ALA A 422 7.60 -2.37 -15.60
CA ALA A 422 8.00 -3.71 -15.16
C ALA A 422 6.99 -4.78 -15.64
N VAL A 423 5.69 -4.52 -15.46
CA VAL A 423 4.64 -5.44 -15.92
C VAL A 423 4.62 -5.56 -17.44
N GLY A 424 4.72 -4.45 -18.17
CA GLY A 424 4.74 -4.44 -19.64
C GLY A 424 5.94 -5.21 -20.20
N ALA A 425 7.14 -5.00 -19.64
CA ALA A 425 8.35 -5.71 -20.04
C ALA A 425 8.24 -7.22 -19.76
N CYS A 426 7.74 -7.61 -18.58
CA CYS A 426 7.53 -9.02 -18.25
C CYS A 426 6.54 -9.71 -19.19
N GLU A 427 5.44 -9.05 -19.56
CA GLU A 427 4.44 -9.62 -20.47
C GLU A 427 4.94 -9.72 -21.93
N ALA A 428 5.71 -8.73 -22.39
CA ALA A 428 6.28 -8.73 -23.74
C ALA A 428 7.22 -9.93 -23.99
N GLU A 429 7.96 -10.34 -22.95
CA GLU A 429 8.86 -11.51 -22.92
C GLU A 429 8.14 -12.82 -22.52
N GLY A 430 6.80 -12.83 -22.49
CA GLY A 430 6.00 -14.02 -22.20
C GLY A 430 6.05 -14.48 -20.73
N CYS A 431 6.44 -13.60 -19.81
CA CYS A 431 6.61 -13.85 -18.38
C CYS A 431 7.60 -14.97 -18.07
N SER A 432 8.76 -15.04 -18.75
CA SER A 432 9.80 -16.02 -18.44
C SER A 432 10.36 -15.86 -17.02
N PRO A 433 10.58 -16.96 -16.26
CA PRO A 433 11.19 -16.89 -14.92
C PRO A 433 12.61 -16.30 -14.96
N ASP A 434 13.39 -16.60 -16.01
CA ASP A 434 14.75 -16.07 -16.17
C ASP A 434 14.74 -14.56 -16.36
N PHE A 435 13.80 -14.05 -17.17
CA PHE A 435 13.63 -12.62 -17.38
C PHE A 435 13.16 -11.91 -16.11
N CYS A 436 12.22 -12.51 -15.36
CA CYS A 436 11.78 -11.99 -14.07
C CYS A 436 12.96 -11.86 -13.08
N ASN A 437 13.83 -12.89 -13.01
CA ASN A 437 15.02 -12.86 -12.17
C ASN A 437 16.02 -11.78 -12.61
N GLN A 438 16.21 -11.59 -13.92
CA GLN A 438 17.09 -10.52 -14.45
C GLN A 438 16.54 -9.12 -14.17
N LEU A 439 15.23 -8.95 -14.18
CA LEU A 439 14.52 -7.70 -13.86
C LEU A 439 14.26 -7.54 -12.36
N GLY A 440 14.71 -8.46 -11.49
CA GLY A 440 14.47 -8.38 -10.05
C GLY A 440 12.99 -8.36 -9.64
N VAL A 441 12.12 -8.93 -10.47
CA VAL A 441 10.67 -9.03 -10.25
C VAL A 441 10.31 -10.46 -9.86
N ARG A 442 9.37 -10.62 -8.92
CA ARG A 442 8.93 -11.95 -8.49
C ARG A 442 8.04 -12.62 -9.55
N PHE A 443 8.48 -13.78 -10.05
CA PHE A 443 7.74 -14.57 -11.04
C PHE A 443 6.31 -14.93 -10.60
N LYS A 444 6.12 -15.31 -9.33
CA LYS A 444 4.78 -15.61 -8.78
C LYS A 444 3.86 -14.38 -8.82
N ALA A 445 4.39 -13.20 -8.46
CA ALA A 445 3.64 -11.95 -8.50
C ALA A 445 3.22 -11.61 -9.93
N VAL A 446 4.11 -11.73 -10.92
CA VAL A 446 3.77 -11.48 -12.34
C VAL A 446 2.67 -12.42 -12.83
N ARG A 447 2.72 -13.70 -12.46
CA ARG A 447 1.64 -14.65 -12.80
C ARG A 447 0.31 -14.29 -12.16
N GLU A 448 0.32 -13.82 -10.92
CA GLU A 448 -0.88 -13.34 -10.21
C GLU A 448 -1.42 -12.06 -10.87
N ILE A 449 -0.55 -11.11 -11.21
CA ILE A 449 -0.89 -9.90 -11.95
C ILE A 449 -1.56 -10.27 -13.28
N ARG A 450 -1.01 -11.20 -14.06
CA ARG A 450 -1.61 -11.63 -15.33
C ARG A 450 -3.00 -12.23 -15.14
N LYS A 451 -3.20 -13.07 -14.13
CA LYS A 451 -4.53 -13.61 -13.78
C LYS A 451 -5.50 -12.51 -13.39
N LEU A 452 -5.07 -11.57 -12.57
CA LEU A 452 -5.90 -10.46 -12.12
C LEU A 452 -6.23 -9.50 -13.28
N ARG A 453 -5.29 -9.24 -14.18
CA ARG A 453 -5.55 -8.47 -15.42
C ARG A 453 -6.64 -9.13 -16.26
N LEU A 454 -6.56 -10.45 -16.49
CA LEU A 454 -7.60 -11.18 -17.22
C LEU A 454 -8.97 -11.05 -16.53
N GLN A 455 -9.02 -11.20 -15.21
CA GLN A 455 -10.25 -11.05 -14.43
C GLN A 455 -10.82 -9.63 -14.51
N LEU A 456 -9.97 -8.61 -14.38
CA LEU A 456 -10.36 -7.20 -14.45
C LEU A 456 -10.81 -6.78 -15.84
N THR A 457 -10.15 -7.26 -16.89
CA THR A 457 -10.57 -7.03 -18.27
C THR A 457 -11.95 -7.64 -18.54
N ASN A 458 -12.17 -8.87 -18.07
CA ASN A 458 -13.47 -9.51 -18.19
C ASN A 458 -14.56 -8.75 -17.42
N ALA A 459 -14.27 -8.33 -16.18
CA ALA A 459 -15.19 -7.51 -15.39
C ALA A 459 -15.47 -6.15 -16.07
N ALA A 460 -14.45 -5.50 -16.62
CA ALA A 460 -14.59 -4.24 -17.35
C ALA A 460 -15.47 -4.39 -18.60
N ASN A 461 -15.33 -5.49 -19.36
CA ASN A 461 -16.18 -5.76 -20.52
C ASN A 461 -17.65 -6.02 -20.14
N VAL A 462 -17.92 -6.55 -18.94
CA VAL A 462 -19.29 -6.72 -18.43
C VAL A 462 -19.90 -5.36 -18.05
N VAL A 463 -19.12 -4.49 -17.41
CA VAL A 463 -19.58 -3.15 -16.99
C VAL A 463 -19.69 -2.19 -18.18
N PHE A 464 -18.77 -2.28 -19.14
CA PHE A 464 -18.69 -1.42 -20.31
C PHE A 464 -19.06 -2.22 -21.57
N GLN A 465 -20.36 -2.27 -21.88
CA GLN A 465 -20.89 -3.01 -23.03
C GLN A 465 -20.29 -2.56 -24.38
N ASP A 466 -19.83 -1.30 -24.46
CA ASP A 466 -19.26 -0.70 -25.68
C ASP A 466 -17.75 -0.99 -25.85
N CYS A 467 -17.09 -1.53 -24.83
CA CYS A 467 -15.65 -1.77 -24.84
C CYS A 467 -15.37 -3.26 -25.04
N SER A 468 -14.81 -3.62 -26.20
CA SER A 468 -14.25 -4.97 -26.43
C SER A 468 -12.78 -5.01 -26.06
N LEU A 469 -12.46 -4.95 -24.75
CA LEU A 469 -11.07 -4.98 -24.30
C LEU A 469 -10.52 -6.40 -24.40
N VAL A 470 -9.29 -6.49 -24.87
CA VAL A 470 -8.50 -7.72 -24.86
C VAL A 470 -7.22 -7.43 -24.07
N VAL A 471 -6.76 -8.42 -23.31
CA VAL A 471 -5.45 -8.34 -22.65
C VAL A 471 -4.38 -8.46 -23.73
N ASP A 472 -3.85 -7.31 -24.17
CA ASP A 472 -2.71 -7.27 -25.08
C ASP A 472 -1.42 -7.65 -24.32
N PRO A 473 -0.72 -8.73 -24.73
CA PRO A 473 0.57 -9.10 -24.15
C PRO A 473 1.69 -8.11 -24.47
N LYS A 474 1.58 -7.33 -25.56
CA LYS A 474 2.61 -6.38 -26.01
C LYS A 474 2.08 -4.96 -26.03
N LEU A 475 1.45 -4.56 -24.93
CA LEU A 475 0.97 -3.19 -24.77
C LEU A 475 2.15 -2.20 -24.93
N PRO A 476 2.07 -1.24 -25.86
CA PRO A 476 3.15 -0.27 -26.06
C PRO A 476 3.31 0.64 -24.83
N PRO A 477 4.46 1.29 -24.63
CA PRO A 477 4.60 2.27 -23.56
C PRO A 477 3.62 3.44 -23.75
N PRO A 478 3.06 4.01 -22.66
CA PRO A 478 2.12 5.11 -22.75
C PRO A 478 2.77 6.35 -23.36
N THR A 479 2.00 7.15 -24.09
CA THR A 479 2.42 8.48 -24.56
C THR A 479 2.48 9.49 -23.41
N GLU A 480 3.03 10.67 -23.65
CA GLU A 480 3.08 11.73 -22.65
C GLU A 480 1.68 12.19 -22.21
N GLU A 481 0.76 12.37 -23.17
CA GLU A 481 -0.64 12.70 -22.90
C GLU A 481 -1.35 11.61 -22.09
N GLN A 482 -1.13 10.34 -22.45
CA GLN A 482 -1.66 9.20 -21.70
C GLN A 482 -1.07 9.13 -20.29
N THR A 483 0.18 9.52 -20.11
CA THR A 483 0.84 9.59 -18.80
C THR A 483 0.18 10.65 -17.92
N VAL A 484 -0.11 11.84 -18.45
CA VAL A 484 -0.90 12.86 -17.74
C VAL A 484 -2.28 12.33 -17.35
N ALA A 485 -2.98 11.67 -18.28
CA ALA A 485 -4.27 11.03 -18.02
C ALA A 485 -4.18 9.96 -16.92
N LEU A 486 -3.12 9.14 -16.90
CA LEU A 486 -2.89 8.16 -15.83
C LEU A 486 -2.72 8.84 -14.47
N ARG A 487 -1.96 9.93 -14.39
CA ARG A 487 -1.80 10.70 -13.13
C ARG A 487 -3.13 11.27 -12.64
N LYS A 488 -3.96 11.79 -13.55
CA LYS A 488 -5.34 12.22 -13.25
C LYS A 488 -6.19 11.06 -12.71
N VAL A 489 -6.16 9.89 -13.36
CA VAL A 489 -6.90 8.71 -12.90
C VAL A 489 -6.46 8.27 -11.50
N VAL A 490 -5.14 8.27 -11.23
CA VAL A 490 -4.57 7.94 -9.91
C VAL A 490 -5.07 8.91 -8.84
N LEU A 491 -5.06 10.22 -9.10
CA LEU A 491 -5.61 11.24 -8.20
C LEU A 491 -7.12 11.02 -7.96
N GLY A 492 -7.88 10.69 -9.00
CA GLY A 492 -9.31 10.43 -8.87
C GLY A 492 -9.65 9.27 -7.94
N GLY A 493 -8.81 8.23 -7.89
CA GLY A 493 -8.97 7.06 -7.02
C GLY A 493 -8.43 7.24 -5.59
N LEU A 494 -7.30 7.94 -5.45
CA LEU A 494 -6.55 8.11 -4.20
C LEU A 494 -6.63 9.56 -3.67
N ALA A 495 -7.78 10.21 -3.86
CA ALA A 495 -8.00 11.61 -3.47
C ALA A 495 -7.86 11.87 -1.96
N ASP A 496 -8.05 10.83 -1.13
CA ASP A 496 -7.84 10.87 0.32
C ASP A 496 -6.37 10.76 0.74
N HIS A 497 -5.50 10.30 -0.17
CA HIS A 497 -4.08 10.08 0.03
C HIS A 497 -3.23 11.13 -0.70
N VAL A 498 -3.55 12.42 -0.49
CA VAL A 498 -2.74 13.53 -1.01
C VAL A 498 -1.85 14.09 0.09
N ALA A 499 -0.61 14.39 -0.28
CA ALA A 499 0.37 15.04 0.57
C ALA A 499 0.98 16.26 -0.15
N ARG A 500 1.27 17.31 0.61
CA ARG A 500 1.94 18.53 0.11
C ARG A 500 3.35 18.60 0.67
N CYS A 501 4.32 18.91 -0.18
CA CYS A 501 5.69 19.18 0.22
C CYS A 501 5.71 20.41 1.14
N ASN A 502 6.37 20.29 2.29
CA ASN A 502 6.53 21.44 3.18
C ASN A 502 7.49 22.45 2.54
N PRO A 503 7.19 23.75 2.61
CA PRO A 503 8.08 24.78 2.10
C PRO A 503 9.44 24.70 2.81
N ALA A 504 10.48 25.21 2.13
CA ALA A 504 11.79 25.32 2.73
C ALA A 504 11.70 26.09 4.07
N PRO A 505 12.39 25.64 5.13
CA PRO A 505 12.33 26.28 6.43
C PRO A 505 12.76 27.75 6.31
N PRO A 506 12.03 28.70 6.93
CA PRO A 506 12.36 30.11 6.84
C PRO A 506 13.77 30.39 7.41
N PRO A 507 14.47 31.44 6.90
CA PRO A 507 15.77 31.82 7.42
C PRO A 507 15.67 32.18 8.91
N GLY A 508 16.45 31.51 9.75
CA GLY A 508 16.41 31.65 11.22
C GLY A 508 15.80 30.47 11.97
N THR A 509 15.28 29.45 11.28
CA THR A 509 14.85 28.19 11.90
C THR A 509 16.07 27.41 12.44
N ASP A 510 15.95 26.79 13.62
CA ASP A 510 17.01 25.97 14.21
C ASP A 510 17.51 24.91 13.22
N LYS A 511 18.83 24.68 13.18
CA LYS A 511 19.47 23.76 12.21
C LYS A 511 18.88 22.34 12.27
N ALA A 512 18.50 21.89 13.47
CA ALA A 512 17.90 20.57 13.68
C ALA A 512 16.49 20.47 13.07
N ASP A 513 15.66 21.50 13.27
CA ASP A 513 14.29 21.54 12.72
C ASP A 513 14.30 21.81 11.23
N ALA A 514 15.23 22.63 10.73
CA ALA A 514 15.46 22.82 9.31
C ALA A 514 15.84 21.49 8.61
N LYS A 515 16.65 20.62 9.25
CA LYS A 515 17.00 19.29 8.72
C LYS A 515 15.79 18.35 8.69
N LYS A 516 14.88 18.45 9.67
CA LYS A 516 13.64 17.64 9.73
C LYS A 516 12.61 18.08 8.68
N LEU A 517 12.42 19.39 8.49
CA LEU A 517 11.47 19.91 7.51
C LEU A 517 11.93 19.66 6.06
N LYS A 518 13.24 19.57 5.82
CA LYS A 518 13.80 19.38 4.48
C LYS A 518 13.33 18.06 3.87
N GLY A 519 12.57 18.16 2.77
CA GLY A 519 12.03 17.00 2.05
C GLY A 519 10.90 16.27 2.78
N SER A 520 10.29 16.92 3.78
CA SER A 520 9.11 16.41 4.46
C SER A 520 7.82 16.83 3.75
N PHE A 521 6.77 16.05 3.96
CA PHE A 521 5.44 16.25 3.42
C PHE A 521 4.44 16.30 4.57
N GLN A 522 3.42 17.13 4.40
CA GLN A 522 2.23 17.16 5.24
C GLN A 522 1.10 16.38 4.55
N CYS A 523 0.42 15.52 5.29
CA CYS A 523 -0.70 14.71 4.78
C CYS A 523 -2.03 15.20 5.35
N MET A 524 -3.14 14.92 4.67
CA MET A 524 -4.46 15.38 5.12
C MET A 524 -4.93 14.77 6.45
N GLN A 525 -4.47 13.54 6.75
CA GLN A 525 -4.97 12.72 7.84
C GLN A 525 -4.02 12.69 9.04
N LEU A 526 -2.84 13.30 8.91
CA LEU A 526 -1.72 13.18 9.85
C LEU A 526 -1.10 14.55 10.11
N GLU A 527 -0.83 14.84 11.38
CA GLU A 527 -0.06 16.02 11.79
C GLU A 527 1.46 15.77 11.71
N GLU A 528 1.87 14.50 11.78
CA GLU A 528 3.29 14.10 11.70
C GLU A 528 3.89 14.33 10.31
N LEU A 529 5.21 14.58 10.30
CA LEU A 529 5.98 14.75 9.07
C LEU A 529 6.19 13.41 8.37
N VAL A 530 5.90 13.39 7.07
CA VAL A 530 6.02 12.18 6.24
C VAL A 530 7.07 12.38 5.16
N TYR A 531 7.76 11.31 4.77
CA TYR A 531 8.81 11.37 3.75
C TYR A 531 8.48 10.43 2.58
N ILE A 532 8.99 10.74 1.39
CA ILE A 532 8.96 9.79 0.27
C ILE A 532 9.93 8.64 0.59
N HIS A 533 9.52 7.40 0.35
CA HIS A 533 10.39 6.24 0.57
C HIS A 533 11.66 6.33 -0.30
N PRO A 534 12.87 5.99 0.21
CA PRO A 534 14.13 6.09 -0.55
C PRO A 534 14.14 5.30 -1.87
N GLU A 535 13.36 4.22 -1.93
CA GLU A 535 13.22 3.43 -3.15
C GLU A 535 12.26 4.04 -4.18
N SER A 536 11.64 5.18 -3.92
CA SER A 536 10.76 5.82 -4.90
C SER A 536 11.56 6.50 -6.01
N SER A 537 11.02 6.52 -7.24
CA SER A 537 11.63 7.30 -8.33
C SER A 537 11.56 8.81 -8.07
N LEU A 538 10.64 9.26 -7.22
CA LEU A 538 10.47 10.67 -6.87
C LEU A 538 11.30 11.10 -5.64
N TYR A 539 12.06 10.19 -5.01
CA TYR A 539 12.80 10.50 -3.78
C TYR A 539 13.77 11.68 -3.92
N LYS A 540 14.48 11.79 -5.06
CA LYS A 540 15.42 12.89 -5.33
C LYS A 540 14.74 14.15 -5.89
N ASN A 541 13.50 14.04 -6.36
CA ASN A 541 12.79 15.13 -7.01
C ASN A 541 12.13 16.00 -5.95
N ARG A 542 12.67 17.21 -5.73
CA ARG A 542 12.22 18.13 -4.70
C ARG A 542 11.26 19.20 -5.21
N ASP A 543 11.03 19.25 -6.52
CA ASP A 543 10.24 20.30 -7.17
C ASP A 543 8.74 19.96 -7.20
N VAL A 544 8.37 18.76 -6.77
CA VAL A 544 6.99 18.30 -6.73
C VAL A 544 6.28 18.84 -5.49
N GLU A 545 5.37 19.78 -5.69
CA GLU A 545 4.59 20.37 -4.60
C GLU A 545 3.57 19.39 -4.01
N PHE A 546 2.84 18.66 -4.85
CA PHE A 546 1.79 17.75 -4.41
C PHE A 546 2.03 16.34 -4.92
N VAL A 547 1.83 15.36 -4.05
CA VAL A 547 1.94 13.94 -4.37
C VAL A 547 0.73 13.17 -3.87
N VAL A 548 0.41 12.10 -4.60
CA VAL A 548 -0.50 11.04 -4.18
C VAL A 548 0.32 9.83 -3.78
N TYR A 549 -0.09 9.12 -2.73
CA TYR A 549 0.57 7.89 -2.28
C TYR A 549 -0.40 6.70 -2.22
N GLN A 550 0.10 5.49 -2.44
CA GLN A 550 -0.70 4.27 -2.33
C GLN A 550 -0.87 3.85 -0.87
N SER A 551 0.22 3.82 -0.12
CA SER A 551 0.25 3.37 1.27
C SER A 551 1.38 4.04 2.04
N MET A 552 1.26 4.01 3.37
CA MET A 552 2.31 4.47 4.28
C MET A 552 2.84 3.30 5.09
N VAL A 553 4.14 3.34 5.36
CA VAL A 553 4.84 2.39 6.21
C VAL A 553 5.66 3.17 7.23
N GLU A 554 5.44 2.88 8.50
CA GLU A 554 6.26 3.37 9.60
C GLU A 554 7.44 2.40 9.81
N THR A 555 8.68 2.92 9.66
CA THR A 555 9.91 2.19 10.00
C THR A 555 10.70 2.98 11.05
N SER A 556 11.74 3.72 10.63
CA SER A 556 12.42 4.73 11.45
C SER A 556 11.70 6.08 11.42
N ARG A 557 11.04 6.36 10.30
CA ARG A 557 10.16 7.50 10.06
C ARG A 557 8.94 7.01 9.30
N LEU A 558 7.94 7.87 9.15
CA LEU A 558 6.79 7.57 8.31
C LEU A 558 7.14 7.79 6.84
N TYR A 559 7.06 6.73 6.03
CA TYR A 559 7.39 6.76 4.61
C TYR A 559 6.19 6.47 3.73
N MET A 560 6.00 7.27 2.67
CA MET A 560 5.03 7.04 1.60
C MET A 560 5.60 6.10 0.53
N ARG A 561 4.80 5.11 0.12
CA ARG A 561 5.11 4.19 -0.98
C ARG A 561 4.08 4.32 -2.11
N GLY A 562 4.51 4.08 -3.34
CA GLY A 562 3.66 4.19 -4.52
C GLY A 562 3.31 5.65 -4.78
N VAL A 563 4.33 6.49 -4.93
CA VAL A 563 4.18 7.95 -5.02
C VAL A 563 4.01 8.39 -6.47
N CYS A 564 3.10 9.33 -6.70
CA CYS A 564 2.82 9.98 -8.00
C CYS A 564 2.69 11.50 -7.79
N GLY A 565 3.38 12.30 -8.58
CA GLY A 565 3.27 13.76 -8.61
C GLY A 565 2.00 14.24 -9.33
N ILE A 566 1.36 15.25 -8.76
CA ILE A 566 0.08 15.78 -9.25
C ILE A 566 0.08 17.32 -9.32
N GLU A 567 -0.75 17.85 -10.20
CA GLU A 567 -0.92 19.28 -10.39
C GLU A 567 -2.14 19.80 -9.62
N PRO A 568 -2.01 20.95 -8.92
CA PRO A 568 -3.06 21.44 -8.03
C PRO A 568 -4.33 21.88 -8.75
N HIS A 569 -4.24 22.25 -10.03
CA HIS A 569 -5.41 22.63 -10.84
C HIS A 569 -6.34 21.44 -11.16
N TRP A 570 -5.93 20.19 -10.88
CA TRP A 570 -6.78 19.01 -11.10
C TRP A 570 -7.74 18.71 -9.95
N PHE A 571 -7.52 19.26 -8.76
CA PHE A 571 -8.34 18.96 -7.58
C PHE A 571 -9.85 19.22 -7.78
N PRO A 572 -10.27 20.37 -8.36
CA PRO A 572 -11.70 20.65 -8.53
C PRO A 572 -12.42 19.67 -9.47
N GLU A 573 -11.72 19.16 -10.48
CA GLU A 573 -12.26 18.23 -11.47
C GLU A 573 -12.38 16.82 -10.89
N LEU A 574 -11.33 16.33 -10.22
CA LEU A 574 -11.19 14.92 -9.85
C LEU A 574 -11.57 14.60 -8.40
N ALA A 575 -11.47 15.58 -7.51
CA ALA A 575 -11.69 15.45 -6.08
C ALA A 575 -12.55 16.60 -5.50
N PRO A 576 -13.69 16.96 -6.12
CA PRO A 576 -14.50 18.12 -5.71
C PRO A 576 -15.01 18.03 -4.26
N SER A 577 -15.20 16.82 -3.73
CA SER A 577 -15.64 16.60 -2.34
C SER A 577 -14.66 17.09 -1.29
N TYR A 578 -13.39 17.26 -1.66
CA TYR A 578 -12.31 17.75 -0.80
C TYR A 578 -11.97 19.22 -1.06
N CYS A 579 -12.60 19.86 -2.05
CA CYS A 579 -12.34 21.24 -2.43
C CYS A 579 -13.36 22.19 -1.80
N ILE A 580 -12.89 23.33 -1.30
CA ILE A 580 -13.72 24.49 -0.97
C ILE A 580 -13.37 25.58 -1.98
N LEU A 581 -14.29 25.83 -2.91
CA LEU A 581 -14.08 26.75 -4.02
C LEU A 581 -14.58 28.16 -3.69
N SER A 582 -13.80 29.19 -4.04
CA SER A 582 -14.17 30.60 -3.91
C SER A 582 -15.26 30.99 -4.89
N LYS A 583 -15.75 32.24 -4.88
CA LYS A 583 -16.68 32.71 -5.92
C LYS A 583 -15.96 32.82 -7.27
N PRO A 584 -16.68 32.72 -8.40
CA PRO A 584 -16.11 33.04 -9.71
C PRO A 584 -15.35 34.37 -9.69
N LEU A 585 -14.12 34.35 -10.15
CA LEU A 585 -13.27 35.53 -10.24
C LEU A 585 -13.81 36.47 -11.34
N GLU A 586 -13.60 37.77 -11.13
CA GLU A 586 -13.96 38.79 -12.12
C GLU A 586 -12.90 38.92 -13.22
N ASP A 587 -11.64 38.64 -12.87
CA ASP A 587 -10.49 38.64 -13.78
C ASP A 587 -9.70 37.32 -13.61
N PRO A 588 -9.53 36.52 -14.68
CA PRO A 588 -10.13 36.69 -16.01
C PRO A 588 -11.66 36.51 -16.00
N PRO A 589 -12.40 37.26 -16.84
CA PRO A 589 -13.84 37.18 -16.88
C PRO A 589 -14.31 35.81 -17.39
N PRO A 590 -15.52 35.38 -17.04
CA PRO A 590 -16.14 34.19 -17.60
C PRO A 590 -16.12 34.22 -19.14
N ARG A 591 -15.97 33.05 -19.75
CA ARG A 591 -16.00 32.88 -21.21
C ARG A 591 -16.92 31.72 -21.60
N PHE A 592 -17.46 31.77 -22.80
CA PHE A 592 -18.18 30.63 -23.36
C PHE A 592 -17.20 29.71 -24.09
N ASP A 593 -17.22 28.42 -23.75
CA ASP A 593 -16.40 27.42 -24.43
C ASP A 593 -17.19 26.75 -25.57
N GLN A 594 -16.68 26.86 -26.79
CA GLN A 594 -17.35 26.39 -28.00
C GLN A 594 -17.45 24.86 -28.08
N ILE A 595 -16.47 24.18 -27.48
CA ILE A 595 -16.36 22.73 -27.52
C ILE A 595 -17.38 22.13 -26.55
N SER A 596 -17.29 22.48 -25.26
CA SER A 596 -18.23 21.99 -24.24
C SER A 596 -19.64 22.59 -24.37
N GLY A 597 -19.78 23.76 -25.01
CA GLY A 597 -21.05 24.46 -25.11
C GLY A 597 -21.53 25.06 -23.79
N LYS A 598 -20.61 25.31 -22.86
CA LYS A 598 -20.88 25.75 -21.48
C LYS A 598 -20.17 27.07 -21.16
N VAL A 599 -20.64 27.74 -20.11
CA VAL A 599 -19.98 28.91 -19.54
C VAL A 599 -18.87 28.45 -18.59
N MET A 600 -17.66 28.96 -18.79
CA MET A 600 -16.47 28.71 -17.99
C MET A 600 -16.13 29.92 -17.13
N CYS A 601 -15.61 29.70 -15.94
CA CYS A 601 -15.07 30.74 -15.05
C CYS A 601 -13.78 30.30 -14.38
N HIS A 602 -13.04 31.26 -13.84
CA HIS A 602 -11.87 30.96 -13.03
C HIS A 602 -12.25 31.03 -11.55
N ARG A 603 -11.86 30.01 -10.78
CA ARG A 603 -12.08 29.95 -9.34
C ARG A 603 -10.80 29.49 -8.66
N SER A 604 -10.45 30.15 -7.58
CA SER A 604 -9.46 29.65 -6.62
C SER A 604 -10.15 28.77 -5.57
N GLY A 605 -9.37 28.09 -4.75
CA GLY A 605 -9.94 27.33 -3.65
C GLY A 605 -8.88 26.78 -2.71
N SER A 606 -9.37 26.07 -1.70
CA SER A 606 -8.55 25.27 -0.81
C SER A 606 -8.90 23.80 -0.93
N PHE A 607 -7.92 22.94 -0.64
CA PHE A 607 -8.04 21.49 -0.72
C PHE A 607 -7.74 20.82 0.62
N GLY A 608 -8.61 19.89 1.00
CA GLY A 608 -8.45 19.04 2.18
C GLY A 608 -8.62 19.74 3.53
N ARG A 609 -8.33 19.00 4.60
CA ARG A 609 -8.42 19.50 5.99
C ARG A 609 -7.38 20.55 6.31
N CYS A 610 -6.22 20.47 5.66
CA CYS A 610 -5.11 21.40 5.83
C CYS A 610 -5.33 22.73 5.08
N ASN A 611 -6.46 22.91 4.38
CA ASN A 611 -6.78 24.10 3.60
C ASN A 611 -5.66 24.53 2.65
N TRP A 612 -5.06 23.58 1.93
CA TRP A 612 -4.01 23.92 0.98
C TRP A 612 -4.59 24.73 -0.19
N GLU A 613 -4.18 25.98 -0.31
CA GLU A 613 -4.62 26.86 -1.39
C GLU A 613 -4.06 26.38 -2.72
N PHE A 614 -4.91 26.43 -3.76
CA PHE A 614 -4.50 26.18 -5.14
C PHE A 614 -4.87 27.36 -6.04
N PRO A 615 -4.09 27.59 -7.11
CA PRO A 615 -4.26 28.75 -7.97
C PRO A 615 -5.61 28.76 -8.71
N ALA A 616 -5.98 29.94 -9.18
CA ALA A 616 -7.17 30.14 -9.99
C ALA A 616 -7.16 29.19 -11.19
N THR A 617 -8.15 28.30 -11.24
CA THR A 617 -8.29 27.29 -12.28
C THR A 617 -9.57 27.51 -13.05
N GLU A 618 -9.51 27.33 -14.37
CA GLU A 618 -10.69 27.38 -15.22
C GLU A 618 -11.58 26.15 -15.01
N MET A 619 -12.87 26.38 -14.77
CA MET A 619 -13.88 25.34 -14.55
C MET A 619 -15.27 25.79 -14.98
N GLU A 620 -16.20 24.85 -15.04
CA GLU A 620 -17.61 25.13 -15.35
C GLU A 620 -18.19 26.15 -14.36
N TYR A 621 -18.94 27.11 -14.90
CA TYR A 621 -19.60 28.12 -14.07
C TYR A 621 -20.67 27.44 -13.21
N PRO A 622 -20.66 27.64 -11.88
CA PRO A 622 -21.62 26.97 -11.00
C PRO A 622 -23.06 27.33 -11.37
N GLU A 623 -23.94 26.34 -11.40
CA GLU A 623 -25.37 26.55 -11.63
C GLU A 623 -25.95 27.55 -10.62
N SER A 624 -26.13 28.77 -11.09
CA SER A 624 -26.50 29.92 -10.30
C SER A 624 -27.18 30.93 -11.21
N VAL A 625 -27.91 31.88 -10.64
CA VAL A 625 -28.56 32.96 -11.40
C VAL A 625 -27.55 33.72 -12.27
N ASP A 626 -26.31 33.86 -11.80
CA ASP A 626 -25.26 34.55 -12.54
C ASP A 626 -24.76 33.75 -13.75
N CYS A 627 -24.78 32.40 -13.69
CA CYS A 627 -24.51 31.56 -14.86
C CYS A 627 -25.47 31.87 -16.01
N PHE A 628 -26.77 31.97 -15.72
CA PHE A 628 -27.78 32.31 -16.73
C PHE A 628 -27.60 33.73 -17.29
N ARG A 629 -27.15 34.70 -16.48
CA ARG A 629 -26.82 36.05 -16.95
C ARG A 629 -25.64 36.05 -17.92
N TRP A 630 -24.58 35.31 -17.60
CA TRP A 630 -23.42 35.15 -18.48
C TRP A 630 -23.79 34.40 -19.75
N PHE A 631 -24.56 33.33 -19.65
CA PHE A 631 -25.08 32.59 -20.81
C PHE A 631 -25.91 33.50 -21.73
N ALA A 632 -26.83 34.29 -21.18
CA ALA A 632 -27.62 35.25 -21.95
C ALA A 632 -26.76 36.31 -22.64
N LYS A 633 -25.72 36.82 -21.95
CA LYS A 633 -24.75 37.74 -22.55
C LYS A 633 -24.09 37.10 -23.79
N PHE A 634 -23.56 35.89 -23.68
CA PHE A 634 -22.90 35.20 -24.80
C PHE A 634 -23.87 34.83 -25.92
N LEU A 635 -25.14 34.56 -25.60
CA LEU A 635 -26.19 34.34 -26.58
C LEU A 635 -26.45 35.60 -27.42
N LEU A 636 -26.57 36.75 -26.76
CA LEU A 636 -26.77 38.05 -27.41
C LEU A 636 -25.56 38.48 -28.25
N GLU A 637 -24.34 38.16 -27.80
CA GLU A 637 -23.11 38.43 -28.54
C GLU A 637 -22.92 37.52 -29.76
N GLY A 638 -23.72 36.45 -29.87
CA GLY A 638 -23.63 35.45 -30.94
C GLY A 638 -22.47 34.48 -30.77
N ASP A 639 -21.90 34.39 -29.57
CA ASP A 639 -20.83 33.45 -29.26
C ASP A 639 -21.39 32.03 -29.15
N ILE A 640 -22.60 31.84 -28.65
CA ILE A 640 -23.21 30.49 -28.53
C ILE A 640 -23.65 29.94 -29.89
N PHE A 641 -24.27 30.80 -30.70
CA PHE A 641 -24.74 30.49 -32.05
C PHE A 641 -24.20 31.54 -33.03
N PRO A 642 -23.22 31.16 -33.88
CA PRO A 642 -22.59 32.09 -34.82
C PRO A 642 -23.56 32.81 -35.76
N ALA A 643 -24.72 32.22 -36.06
CA ALA A 643 -25.76 32.82 -36.88
C ALA A 643 -26.32 34.13 -36.28
N LEU A 644 -26.26 34.28 -34.94
CA LEU A 644 -26.70 35.50 -34.25
C LEU A 644 -25.62 36.59 -34.22
N LYS A 645 -24.37 36.27 -34.57
CA LYS A 645 -23.23 37.19 -34.48
C LYS A 645 -23.39 38.43 -35.36
N GLN A 646 -24.13 38.31 -36.47
CA GLN A 646 -24.43 39.43 -37.37
C GLN A 646 -25.29 40.52 -36.72
N PHE A 647 -26.08 40.18 -35.71
CA PHE A 647 -26.98 41.12 -35.03
C PHE A 647 -26.33 41.86 -33.86
N LYS A 648 -25.07 41.55 -33.52
CA LYS A 648 -24.34 42.14 -32.38
C LYS A 648 -24.26 43.68 -32.46
N SER A 649 -24.06 44.25 -33.65
CA SER A 649 -24.04 45.71 -33.88
C SER A 649 -25.43 46.36 -33.90
N SER A 650 -26.48 45.54 -34.02
CA SER A 650 -27.89 45.94 -34.09
C SER A 650 -28.61 45.79 -32.75
N LEU A 651 -27.89 45.46 -31.67
CA LEU A 651 -28.44 45.41 -30.32
C LEU A 651 -28.77 46.83 -29.82
N VAL A 652 -29.96 47.00 -29.25
CA VAL A 652 -30.44 48.26 -28.64
C VAL A 652 -29.66 48.61 -27.37
N LEU A 653 -29.25 47.59 -26.62
CA LEU A 653 -28.42 47.69 -25.42
C LEU A 653 -27.21 46.78 -25.57
N SER A 654 -26.08 47.18 -24.97
CA SER A 654 -24.91 46.30 -24.90
C SER A 654 -25.27 45.02 -24.15
N ALA A 655 -24.87 43.87 -24.68
CA ALA A 655 -25.07 42.55 -24.06
C ALA A 655 -24.46 42.47 -22.64
N SER A 656 -23.38 43.22 -22.39
CA SER A 656 -22.77 43.36 -21.06
C SER A 656 -23.74 43.91 -20.00
N THR A 657 -24.86 44.53 -20.39
CA THR A 657 -25.91 44.97 -19.46
C THR A 657 -26.50 43.80 -18.68
N MET A 658 -26.49 42.57 -19.22
CA MET A 658 -26.99 41.37 -18.54
C MET A 658 -26.24 41.05 -17.24
N VAL A 659 -24.95 41.41 -17.15
CA VAL A 659 -24.07 41.02 -16.04
C VAL A 659 -23.77 42.18 -15.07
N LYS A 660 -24.28 43.38 -15.35
CA LYS A 660 -24.06 44.56 -14.48
C LYS A 660 -24.98 44.53 -13.25
N SER A 661 -24.55 45.17 -12.15
CA SER A 661 -25.30 45.24 -10.88
C SER A 661 -26.72 45.82 -11.02
N TRP A 662 -26.91 46.76 -11.95
CA TRP A 662 -28.17 47.45 -12.25
C TRP A 662 -29.01 46.74 -13.32
N ALA A 663 -28.59 45.55 -13.79
CA ALA A 663 -29.35 44.74 -14.74
C ALA A 663 -30.80 44.51 -14.28
N LYS A 664 -31.04 44.37 -12.98
CA LYS A 664 -32.38 44.14 -12.40
C LYS A 664 -33.37 45.29 -12.63
N LEU A 665 -32.90 46.49 -12.94
CA LEU A 665 -33.75 47.66 -13.18
C LEU A 665 -34.24 47.74 -14.63
N GLN A 666 -33.68 46.92 -15.53
CA GLN A 666 -34.06 46.88 -16.93
C GLN A 666 -35.07 45.73 -17.15
N PRO A 667 -36.27 45.99 -17.69
CA PRO A 667 -37.27 44.94 -17.88
C PRO A 667 -36.82 43.88 -18.90
N LYS A 668 -36.05 44.28 -19.92
CA LYS A 668 -35.55 43.40 -20.99
C LYS A 668 -34.59 42.31 -20.51
N THR A 669 -33.71 42.65 -19.57
CA THR A 669 -32.76 41.70 -18.96
C THR A 669 -33.48 40.70 -18.06
N GLU A 670 -34.47 41.17 -17.30
CA GLU A 670 -35.26 40.33 -16.40
C GLU A 670 -36.19 39.37 -17.15
N SER A 671 -36.81 39.83 -18.24
CA SER A 671 -37.66 39.02 -19.13
C SER A 671 -36.88 37.80 -19.68
N MET A 672 -35.72 38.06 -20.27
CA MET A 672 -34.86 37.02 -20.82
C MET A 672 -34.32 36.07 -19.74
N LEU A 673 -33.88 36.61 -18.59
CA LEU A 673 -33.38 35.81 -17.48
C LEU A 673 -34.46 34.90 -16.87
N LYS A 674 -35.69 35.39 -16.70
CA LYS A 674 -36.81 34.59 -16.19
C LYS A 674 -37.15 33.42 -17.12
N CYS A 675 -37.14 33.64 -18.44
CA CYS A 675 -37.39 32.58 -19.40
C CYS A 675 -36.32 31.48 -19.34
N LEU A 676 -35.05 31.86 -19.24
CA LEU A 676 -33.93 30.92 -19.09
C LEU A 676 -34.00 30.14 -17.77
N LEU A 677 -34.32 30.82 -16.65
CA LEU A 677 -34.44 30.19 -15.33
C LEU A 677 -35.62 29.22 -15.26
N ASN A 678 -36.78 29.58 -15.81
CA ASN A 678 -37.99 28.75 -15.77
C ASN A 678 -37.80 27.40 -16.50
N LYS A 679 -36.98 27.38 -17.56
CA LYS A 679 -36.68 26.17 -18.34
C LYS A 679 -35.34 25.53 -17.96
N GLY A 680 -34.56 26.15 -17.08
CA GLY A 680 -33.26 25.63 -16.64
C GLY A 680 -32.20 25.53 -17.75
N THR A 681 -32.25 26.40 -18.77
CA THR A 681 -31.32 26.34 -19.90
C THR A 681 -30.10 27.24 -19.70
N CYS A 682 -28.94 26.65 -19.44
CA CYS A 682 -27.65 27.36 -19.26
C CYS A 682 -26.52 26.81 -20.15
N THR A 683 -26.83 25.89 -21.06
CA THR A 683 -25.88 25.27 -21.99
C THR A 683 -26.41 25.31 -23.41
N ARG A 684 -25.51 25.25 -24.41
CA ARG A 684 -25.92 25.21 -25.82
C ARG A 684 -26.83 24.03 -26.10
N ASP A 685 -26.52 22.87 -25.53
CA ASP A 685 -27.26 21.63 -25.82
C ASP A 685 -28.63 21.62 -25.12
N SER A 686 -28.73 22.13 -23.88
CA SER A 686 -30.03 22.31 -23.22
C SER A 686 -30.94 23.27 -24.00
N LEU A 687 -30.39 24.36 -24.55
CA LEU A 687 -31.15 25.29 -25.37
C LEU A 687 -31.57 24.67 -26.72
N LYS A 688 -30.70 23.87 -27.36
CA LYS A 688 -31.04 23.10 -28.57
C LYS A 688 -32.17 22.10 -28.32
N GLU A 689 -32.14 21.39 -27.20
CA GLU A 689 -33.20 20.46 -26.81
C GLU A 689 -34.53 21.17 -26.54
N GLN A 690 -34.49 22.34 -25.91
CA GLN A 690 -35.70 23.15 -25.75
C GLN A 690 -36.26 23.61 -27.09
N TRP A 691 -35.43 24.05 -28.05
CA TRP A 691 -35.92 24.43 -29.39
C TRP A 691 -36.51 23.27 -30.20
N LYS A 692 -36.13 22.01 -29.92
CA LYS A 692 -36.83 20.85 -30.52
C LYS A 692 -38.27 20.73 -30.01
N THR A 693 -38.54 21.16 -28.79
CA THR A 693 -39.85 21.08 -28.14
C THR A 693 -40.68 22.33 -28.40
N GLU A 694 -40.07 23.51 -28.29
CA GLU A 694 -40.67 24.83 -28.46
C GLU A 694 -39.77 25.68 -29.40
N PRO A 695 -40.00 25.66 -30.73
CA PRO A 695 -39.11 26.31 -31.68
C PRO A 695 -39.06 27.84 -31.53
N ASN A 696 -40.12 28.46 -30.99
CA ASN A 696 -40.22 29.90 -30.76
C ASN A 696 -39.71 30.32 -29.37
N PHE A 697 -39.19 29.39 -28.55
CA PHE A 697 -38.65 29.68 -27.23
C PHE A 697 -37.52 30.73 -27.31
N LEU A 698 -37.54 31.78 -26.48
CA LEU A 698 -36.63 32.95 -26.48
C LEU A 698 -36.71 33.90 -27.69
N GLN A 699 -37.54 33.62 -28.71
CA GLN A 699 -37.62 34.48 -29.89
C GLN A 699 -38.11 35.88 -29.51
N LYS A 700 -39.20 35.97 -28.75
CA LYS A 700 -39.80 37.24 -28.32
C LYS A 700 -38.82 38.04 -27.46
N GLU A 701 -38.20 37.38 -26.49
CA GLU A 701 -37.25 37.97 -25.57
C GLU A 701 -36.00 38.45 -26.31
N TYR A 702 -35.53 37.75 -27.34
CA TYR A 702 -34.39 38.18 -28.17
C TYR A 702 -34.75 39.38 -29.07
N LEU A 703 -35.96 39.42 -29.64
CA LEU A 703 -36.42 40.53 -30.47
C LEU A 703 -36.49 41.86 -29.70
N GLU A 704 -36.79 41.84 -28.40
CA GLU A 704 -36.74 43.03 -27.54
C GLU A 704 -35.35 43.69 -27.49
N TRP A 705 -34.29 42.94 -27.79
CA TRP A 705 -32.90 43.40 -27.80
C TRP A 705 -32.42 43.91 -29.15
N VAL A 706 -33.10 43.62 -30.25
CA VAL A 706 -32.69 43.98 -31.61
C VAL A 706 -33.48 45.20 -32.12
N LYS A 707 -32.82 46.09 -32.86
CA LYS A 707 -33.47 47.22 -33.54
C LYS A 707 -34.63 46.75 -34.42
N GLU A 708 -35.73 47.50 -34.43
CA GLU A 708 -36.95 47.16 -35.18
C GLU A 708 -36.71 46.87 -36.68
N SER A 709 -35.72 47.53 -37.28
CA SER A 709 -35.34 47.33 -38.70
C SER A 709 -34.81 45.93 -39.02
N GLU A 710 -34.23 45.23 -38.04
CA GLU A 710 -33.59 43.91 -38.22
C GLU A 710 -34.44 42.76 -37.65
N GLN A 711 -35.56 43.07 -37.00
CA GLN A 711 -36.45 42.08 -36.40
C GLN A 711 -37.04 41.07 -37.41
N PRO A 712 -37.46 41.45 -38.63
CA PRO A 712 -37.95 40.49 -39.63
C PRO A 712 -36.89 39.45 -40.00
N THR A 713 -35.65 39.88 -40.17
CA THR A 713 -34.50 39.02 -40.49
C THR A 713 -34.21 38.03 -39.37
N VAL A 714 -34.36 38.45 -38.10
CA VAL A 714 -34.22 37.57 -36.94
C VAL A 714 -35.35 36.53 -36.87
N ILE A 715 -36.59 36.92 -37.19
CA ILE A 715 -37.74 36.02 -37.20
C ILE A 715 -37.55 34.92 -38.26
N GLU A 716 -37.07 35.26 -39.46
CA GLU A 716 -36.79 34.29 -40.52
C GLU A 716 -35.65 33.33 -40.18
N LEU A 717 -34.65 33.79 -39.42
CA LEU A 717 -33.50 32.97 -39.00
C LEU A 717 -33.83 32.06 -37.81
N TRP A 718 -34.95 32.27 -37.13
CA TRP A 718 -35.26 31.55 -35.89
C TRP A 718 -35.85 30.16 -36.15
N PRO A 719 -35.38 29.09 -35.47
CA PRO A 719 -34.29 29.04 -34.50
C PRO A 719 -32.91 29.09 -35.18
N PRO A 720 -31.89 29.75 -34.56
CA PRO A 720 -30.56 29.99 -35.15
C PRO A 720 -29.64 28.76 -35.13
N LEU A 721 -30.17 27.62 -35.57
CA LEU A 721 -29.48 26.36 -35.76
C LEU A 721 -29.00 26.35 -37.21
N HIS A 722 -27.73 26.67 -37.48
CA HIS A 722 -27.24 26.54 -38.84
C HIS A 722 -27.41 25.09 -39.34
N ARG A 723 -28.07 24.94 -40.50
CA ARG A 723 -27.89 23.79 -41.39
C ARG A 723 -26.38 23.63 -41.62
N GLN A 724 -25.82 22.50 -41.21
CA GLN A 724 -24.56 22.04 -41.76
C GLN A 724 -24.77 21.88 -43.28
N LEU A 725 -24.10 22.73 -44.07
CA LEU A 725 -23.69 22.35 -45.42
C LEU A 725 -22.38 21.60 -45.30
#